data_AF-A0A096LQS0-F1
#
_entry.id   AF-A0A096LQS0-F1
#
_cell.length_a   1.000
_cell.length_b   1.000
_cell.length_c   1.000
_cell.angle_alpha   90.00
_cell.angle_beta   90.00
_cell.angle_gamma   90.00
#
_symmetry.space_group_name_H-M   'P 1'
#
loop_
_entity.id
_entity.type
_entity.pdbx_description
1 polymer ?
#
loop_
_entity_poly.entity_id
_entity_poly.type
_entity_poly.pdbx_seq_one_letter_code
_entity_poly.pdbx_strand_id
1 'polypeptide(L)'
;MEDLEPEEQFLQCARNGDLPGVQELLRSNAAAERRININCKGQSKSNLGWTPLHLACYFGHRDVVEELLKAGANVNLPNNIGDTALHKAAFTGRKEVVMLLLHYDACAAVINGSAQIPKDVTQNAEIRSMLEAAERTEERKLEEKLLEAAREGDLSTLTQLLSRKKPPDINCTDLLGNTPLHCAAYRGQRLCALKLLRSGADASAKNKNGQTVFDLASDAAMKQCLEGNIHRGLTRHVKKYEGLLWKSSRFFGWRSYWVVVLDGVISWYPKQSDAAANVRRQGCKSLTNAHCLIRAKDNCFFTLKCFDDSVHHFKVCPKSEPEATRKAWLDALEEHSAYSTHYCSSLGELTDSLQSLAHLHLSHVSLTHQAAEVSQKKLEQEVAAFLSMLRDDGLSERFPSAALQKMQEICDLSSKTASSLGACLSLFSRQEGAGSVKLEQEVEKNKILSEALQTLATEHHELEQSVVKGSSPRSALSEDEFHDAVSESGSELSLSGFETVASNSFEEDEEEDEGSVMLSSPCSSPATSMLQEDHHGDRDETQSNGITKHRASLPAPMFSRNDFSIWSILRNCIGMELSKITMPVIFNEPLSFLQRLTEYMEHTYLIHQANSSSDPIERMKCVAAFAVSAVASQWERTGKPFNPLLGETYELVRDDLGFRLISEQVSHHPPVSAFHAEGLKQDFVFHGSIYPKLKFWGKSVEAEPKGIITLELPKHNEAYTWTNPTCCVHNIIVGQLWIEQYGNVEVVNHRTGEKCCLNFKPCGLFGKELHKVEGYILDKSKKKLCALYGKWTESLYVVDPAAFEAHKKSDKKGAEEKKAGKAGSSGDQEGVPSPAPDTVEVIPGSQLLWRIAPRPANSTQMYSFTSFAMQLNELHKDMEGVIPQTDCRLRPDIRAMENGDIDLASEEKKRLEEKQRAARKNRTKSDEEWKTRSPPLGPRWFQQGPNPHTRSQDWLFSGGYWDRSYSQLPDIY
;
A
#
# COMPACT_ATOMS: atom_id res chain seq x y z
N MET A 1 -43.20 -25.32 21.87
CA MET A 1 -41.75 -25.43 22.12
C MET A 1 -41.25 -24.01 22.09
N GLU A 2 -40.51 -23.54 23.09
CA GLU A 2 -40.21 -22.10 23.22
C GLU A 2 -39.24 -21.67 22.13
N ASP A 3 -39.60 -20.63 21.37
CA ASP A 3 -38.74 -20.06 20.34
C ASP A 3 -37.58 -19.32 21.02
N LEU A 4 -36.41 -19.96 21.02
CA LEU A 4 -35.17 -19.37 21.54
C LEU A 4 -34.76 -18.16 20.69
N GLU A 5 -34.25 -17.12 21.34
CA GLU A 5 -33.69 -15.94 20.65
C GLU A 5 -32.61 -16.34 19.62
N PRO A 6 -32.56 -15.71 18.43
CA PRO A 6 -31.64 -16.11 17.35
C PRO A 6 -30.17 -16.17 17.75
N GLU A 7 -29.71 -15.31 18.66
CA GLU A 7 -28.32 -15.35 19.16
C GLU A 7 -28.06 -16.56 20.09
N GLU A 8 -29.03 -16.98 20.90
CA GLU A 8 -28.89 -18.16 21.76
C GLU A 8 -29.03 -19.44 20.93
N GLN A 9 -29.86 -19.45 19.87
CA GLN A 9 -29.83 -20.49 18.82
C GLN A 9 -28.43 -20.58 18.19
N PHE A 10 -27.84 -19.45 17.80
CA PHE A 10 -26.52 -19.39 17.16
C PHE A 10 -25.40 -19.91 18.09
N LEU A 11 -25.42 -19.50 19.36
CA LEU A 11 -24.53 -20.02 20.41
C LEU A 11 -24.74 -21.52 20.65
N GLN A 12 -25.98 -22.02 20.55
CA GLN A 12 -26.31 -23.44 20.72
C GLN A 12 -25.82 -24.28 19.54
N CYS A 13 -26.04 -23.86 18.30
CA CYS A 13 -25.52 -24.55 17.11
C CYS A 13 -23.97 -24.58 17.13
N ALA A 14 -23.33 -23.45 17.45
CA ALA A 14 -21.87 -23.37 17.57
C ALA A 14 -21.29 -24.23 18.71
N ARG A 15 -22.04 -24.39 19.81
CA ARG A 15 -21.71 -25.32 20.92
C ARG A 15 -21.86 -26.79 20.53
N ASN A 16 -22.90 -27.11 19.77
CA ASN A 16 -23.24 -28.49 19.40
C ASN A 16 -22.44 -29.02 18.21
N GLY A 17 -21.85 -28.13 17.40
CA GLY A 17 -21.15 -28.51 16.16
C GLY A 17 -22.08 -28.58 14.94
N ASP A 18 -23.26 -27.97 15.04
CA ASP A 18 -24.28 -27.93 14.00
C ASP A 18 -23.89 -26.92 12.90
N LEU A 19 -23.02 -27.36 11.99
CA LEU A 19 -22.58 -26.57 10.84
C LEU A 19 -23.75 -26.16 9.92
N PRO A 20 -24.74 -27.03 9.58
CA PRO A 20 -25.92 -26.60 8.83
C PRO A 20 -26.70 -25.46 9.51
N GLY A 21 -26.96 -25.56 10.83
CA GLY A 21 -27.65 -24.51 11.58
C GLY A 21 -26.84 -23.21 11.69
N VAL A 22 -25.52 -23.30 11.91
CA VAL A 22 -24.63 -22.12 11.88
C VAL A 22 -24.63 -21.46 10.50
N GLN A 23 -24.50 -22.24 9.43
CA GLN A 23 -24.53 -21.70 8.06
C GLN A 23 -25.89 -21.09 7.70
N GLU A 24 -27.00 -21.69 8.12
CA GLU A 24 -28.33 -21.14 7.83
C GLU A 24 -28.59 -19.84 8.59
N LEU A 25 -28.24 -19.77 9.88
CA LEU A 25 -28.32 -18.54 10.66
C LEU A 25 -27.39 -17.44 10.09
N LEU A 26 -26.20 -17.80 9.59
CA LEU A 26 -25.32 -16.86 8.87
C LEU A 26 -25.90 -16.41 7.52
N ARG A 27 -26.60 -17.29 6.78
CA ARG A 27 -27.30 -16.91 5.53
C ARG A 27 -28.47 -15.96 5.82
N SER A 28 -29.33 -16.26 6.79
CA SER A 28 -30.44 -15.36 7.18
C SER A 28 -29.92 -14.01 7.71
N ASN A 29 -28.74 -13.98 8.33
CA ASN A 29 -28.08 -12.73 8.74
C ASN A 29 -27.54 -11.96 7.51
N ALA A 30 -26.88 -12.65 6.58
CA ALA A 30 -26.39 -12.06 5.32
C ALA A 30 -27.51 -11.64 4.34
N ALA A 31 -28.72 -12.19 4.50
CA ALA A 31 -29.94 -11.83 3.78
C ALA A 31 -30.80 -10.78 4.52
N ALA A 32 -30.33 -10.25 5.66
CA ALA A 32 -31.04 -9.32 6.55
C ALA A 32 -32.36 -9.83 7.17
N GLU A 33 -32.72 -11.10 6.98
CA GLU A 33 -33.90 -11.75 7.57
C GLU A 33 -33.82 -11.89 9.09
N ARG A 34 -32.59 -12.02 9.64
CA ARG A 34 -32.32 -12.15 11.08
C ARG A 34 -31.02 -11.47 11.46
N ARG A 35 -31.07 -10.27 12.05
CA ARG A 35 -29.89 -9.61 12.64
C ARG A 35 -29.31 -10.46 13.79
N ILE A 36 -28.10 -10.98 13.62
CA ILE A 36 -27.37 -11.79 14.60
C ILE A 36 -25.94 -11.24 14.73
N ASN A 37 -25.52 -10.87 15.94
CA ASN A 37 -24.13 -10.51 16.18
C ASN A 37 -23.27 -11.79 16.16
N ILE A 38 -22.38 -11.92 15.17
CA ILE A 38 -21.48 -13.08 15.03
C ILE A 38 -20.52 -13.19 16.25
N ASN A 39 -20.28 -12.06 16.91
CA ASN A 39 -19.50 -11.94 18.14
C ASN A 39 -20.39 -11.81 19.39
N CYS A 40 -21.65 -12.24 19.34
CA CYS A 40 -22.57 -12.25 20.48
C CYS A 40 -21.95 -12.95 21.69
N LYS A 41 -22.33 -12.53 22.89
CA LYS A 41 -21.89 -13.13 24.15
C LYS A 41 -23.07 -13.77 24.85
N GLY A 42 -22.97 -15.06 25.14
CA GLY A 42 -24.02 -15.80 25.83
C GLY A 42 -24.36 -15.18 27.18
N GLN A 43 -25.66 -15.15 27.49
CA GLN A 43 -26.20 -14.57 28.73
C GLN A 43 -26.64 -15.66 29.73
N SER A 44 -26.80 -16.91 29.28
CA SER A 44 -27.14 -18.02 30.18
C SER A 44 -25.98 -18.35 31.12
N LYS A 45 -26.27 -18.92 32.29
CA LYS A 45 -25.25 -19.45 33.22
C LYS A 45 -24.33 -20.51 32.60
N SER A 46 -24.67 -21.07 31.43
CA SER A 46 -23.92 -22.15 30.78
C SER A 46 -22.95 -21.70 29.69
N ASN A 47 -23.03 -20.44 29.25
CA ASN A 47 -22.20 -19.83 28.19
C ASN A 47 -21.83 -18.35 28.49
N LEU A 48 -21.99 -17.91 29.75
CA LEU A 48 -21.90 -16.52 30.17
C LEU A 48 -20.61 -15.82 29.68
N GLY A 49 -20.76 -14.85 28.79
CA GLY A 49 -19.64 -14.06 28.27
C GLY A 49 -18.77 -14.74 27.21
N TRP A 50 -19.12 -15.95 26.77
CA TRP A 50 -18.44 -16.67 25.68
C TRP A 50 -19.14 -16.36 24.35
N THR A 51 -18.37 -16.34 23.27
CA THR A 51 -18.90 -16.16 21.90
C THR A 51 -19.04 -17.51 21.18
N PRO A 52 -19.75 -17.58 20.03
CA PRO A 52 -19.85 -18.79 19.22
C PRO A 52 -18.48 -19.42 18.91
N LEU A 53 -17.49 -18.57 18.60
CA LEU A 53 -16.11 -19.00 18.34
C LEU A 53 -15.46 -19.64 19.58
N HIS A 54 -15.65 -19.09 20.78
CA HIS A 54 -15.13 -19.70 22.02
C HIS A 54 -15.74 -21.08 22.28
N LEU A 55 -17.04 -21.25 22.01
CA LEU A 55 -17.74 -22.52 22.19
C LEU A 55 -17.23 -23.55 21.18
N ALA A 56 -17.24 -23.22 19.88
CA ALA A 56 -16.76 -24.10 18.82
C ALA A 56 -15.28 -24.50 19.04
N CYS A 57 -14.41 -23.57 19.42
CA CYS A 57 -13.00 -23.85 19.71
C CYS A 57 -12.79 -24.71 20.95
N TYR A 58 -13.58 -24.52 22.01
CA TYR A 58 -13.49 -25.32 23.24
C TYR A 58 -13.91 -26.77 22.99
N PHE A 59 -15.07 -26.98 22.38
CA PHE A 59 -15.56 -28.33 22.08
C PHE A 59 -14.76 -29.01 20.96
N GLY A 60 -14.18 -28.24 20.04
CA GLY A 60 -13.26 -28.73 19.00
C GLY A 60 -13.89 -28.88 17.61
N HIS A 61 -14.99 -28.16 17.35
CA HIS A 61 -15.77 -28.25 16.11
C HIS A 61 -15.08 -27.49 14.97
N ARG A 62 -14.01 -28.07 14.41
CA ARG A 62 -13.13 -27.43 13.42
C ARG A 62 -13.90 -26.72 12.31
N ASP A 63 -14.87 -27.38 11.69
CA ASP A 63 -15.54 -26.87 10.49
C ASP A 63 -16.43 -25.67 10.83
N VAL A 64 -17.04 -25.67 12.01
CA VAL A 64 -17.78 -24.52 12.57
C VAL A 64 -16.84 -23.37 12.95
N VAL A 65 -15.66 -23.65 13.49
CA VAL A 65 -14.63 -22.62 13.71
C VAL A 65 -14.20 -21.99 12.38
N GLU A 66 -14.03 -22.80 11.33
CA GLU A 66 -13.64 -22.32 10.00
C GLU A 66 -14.74 -21.46 9.36
N GLU A 67 -16.01 -21.83 9.50
CA GLU A 67 -17.15 -21.04 9.04
C GLU A 67 -17.30 -19.72 9.80
N LEU A 68 -17.18 -19.74 11.13
CA LEU A 68 -17.26 -18.53 11.96
C LEU A 68 -16.12 -17.55 11.66
N LEU A 69 -14.90 -18.04 11.41
CA LEU A 69 -13.76 -17.19 11.01
C LEU A 69 -13.96 -16.59 9.60
N LYS A 70 -14.47 -17.37 8.64
CA LYS A 70 -14.84 -16.86 7.30
C LYS A 70 -15.93 -15.79 7.38
N ALA A 71 -16.87 -15.93 8.32
CA ALA A 71 -17.92 -14.95 8.59
C ALA A 71 -17.46 -13.73 9.42
N GLY A 72 -16.17 -13.59 9.72
CA GLY A 72 -15.62 -12.40 10.40
C GLY A 72 -15.71 -12.42 11.93
N ALA A 73 -15.84 -13.59 12.56
CA ALA A 73 -15.71 -13.69 14.01
C ALA A 73 -14.31 -13.21 14.47
N ASN A 74 -14.26 -12.34 15.47
CA ASN A 74 -13.01 -11.73 15.92
C ASN A 74 -12.20 -12.75 16.75
N VAL A 75 -11.18 -13.31 16.12
CA VAL A 75 -10.29 -14.36 16.64
C VAL A 75 -9.59 -13.99 17.96
N ASN A 76 -9.36 -12.71 18.20
CA ASN A 76 -8.62 -12.17 19.36
C ASN A 76 -9.55 -11.55 20.42
N LEU A 77 -10.87 -11.58 20.24
CA LEU A 77 -11.85 -11.04 21.18
C LEU A 77 -11.84 -11.83 22.50
N PRO A 78 -11.66 -11.20 23.67
CA PRO A 78 -11.71 -11.91 24.95
C PRO A 78 -13.15 -12.19 25.44
N ASN A 79 -13.33 -13.37 26.03
CA ASN A 79 -14.48 -13.67 26.89
C ASN A 79 -14.42 -12.88 28.22
N ASN A 80 -15.42 -13.04 29.09
CA ASN A 80 -15.50 -12.28 30.35
C ASN A 80 -14.45 -12.68 31.42
N ILE A 81 -13.57 -13.64 31.13
CA ILE A 81 -12.41 -14.05 31.95
C ILE A 81 -11.09 -13.56 31.31
N GLY A 82 -11.14 -12.95 30.12
CA GLY A 82 -9.97 -12.52 29.35
C GLY A 82 -9.37 -13.60 28.44
N ASP A 83 -9.91 -14.82 28.44
CA ASP A 83 -9.48 -15.86 27.49
C ASP A 83 -9.93 -15.49 26.08
N THR A 84 -9.09 -15.76 25.08
CA THR A 84 -9.46 -15.73 23.66
C THR A 84 -9.85 -17.12 23.17
N ALA A 85 -10.34 -17.23 21.92
CA ALA A 85 -10.59 -18.52 21.26
C ALA A 85 -9.35 -19.42 21.25
N LEU A 86 -8.15 -18.84 21.08
CA LEU A 86 -6.86 -19.54 21.10
C LEU A 86 -6.52 -20.12 22.48
N HIS A 87 -6.83 -19.40 23.56
CA HIS A 87 -6.71 -19.95 24.92
C HIS A 87 -7.61 -21.18 25.11
N LYS A 88 -8.85 -21.15 24.61
CA LYS A 88 -9.79 -22.28 24.75
C LYS A 88 -9.36 -23.49 23.94
N ALA A 89 -8.96 -23.32 22.68
CA ALA A 89 -8.45 -24.41 21.85
C ALA A 89 -7.15 -25.03 22.41
N ALA A 90 -6.25 -24.20 22.95
CA ALA A 90 -5.02 -24.65 23.57
C ALA A 90 -5.27 -25.41 24.88
N PHE A 91 -6.16 -24.90 25.74
CA PHE A 91 -6.58 -25.54 26.99
C PHE A 91 -7.24 -26.92 26.78
N THR A 92 -8.14 -27.06 25.80
CA THR A 92 -8.79 -28.35 25.48
C THR A 92 -7.97 -29.24 24.53
N GLY A 93 -6.72 -28.86 24.22
CA GLY A 93 -5.78 -29.68 23.46
C GLY A 93 -6.12 -29.87 21.98
N ARG A 94 -6.92 -28.98 21.38
CA ARG A 94 -7.47 -29.11 20.02
C ARG A 94 -6.47 -28.60 18.96
N LYS A 95 -5.42 -29.39 18.70
CA LYS A 95 -4.31 -29.05 17.75
C LYS A 95 -4.78 -28.46 16.41
N GLU A 96 -5.72 -29.12 15.73
CA GLU A 96 -6.26 -28.66 14.43
C GLU A 96 -6.92 -27.27 14.51
N VAL A 97 -7.60 -27.00 15.62
CA VAL A 97 -8.23 -25.70 15.88
C VAL A 97 -7.17 -24.65 16.24
N VAL A 98 -6.12 -25.01 16.98
CA VAL A 98 -4.98 -24.10 17.25
C VAL A 98 -4.28 -23.71 15.95
N MET A 99 -3.99 -24.66 15.05
CA MET A 99 -3.41 -24.36 13.73
C MET A 99 -4.32 -23.46 12.90
N LEU A 100 -5.63 -23.74 12.88
CA LEU A 100 -6.62 -22.93 12.16
C LEU A 100 -6.70 -21.50 12.72
N LEU A 101 -6.72 -21.32 14.04
CA LEU A 101 -6.72 -19.99 14.66
C LEU A 101 -5.43 -19.21 14.36
N LEU A 102 -4.26 -19.85 14.47
CA LEU A 102 -2.97 -19.22 14.14
C LEU A 102 -2.86 -18.84 12.66
N HIS A 103 -3.49 -19.60 11.76
CA HIS A 103 -3.59 -19.25 10.33
C HIS A 103 -4.43 -18.00 10.07
N TYR A 104 -5.42 -17.72 10.92
CA TYR A 104 -6.25 -16.50 10.89
C TYR A 104 -5.72 -15.39 11.84
N ASP A 105 -4.39 -15.24 11.95
CA ASP A 105 -3.71 -14.21 12.78
C ASP A 105 -4.12 -14.17 14.27
N ALA A 106 -4.43 -15.32 14.88
CA ALA A 106 -4.63 -15.39 16.34
C ALA A 106 -3.32 -15.07 17.09
N CYS A 107 -3.38 -14.08 17.98
CA CYS A 107 -2.20 -13.59 18.70
C CYS A 107 -1.85 -14.53 19.88
N ALA A 108 -0.73 -15.24 19.74
CA ALA A 108 -0.19 -16.15 20.76
C ALA A 108 0.33 -15.46 22.04
N ALA A 109 0.33 -14.12 22.09
CA ALA A 109 0.86 -13.32 23.21
C ALA A 109 -0.24 -12.55 23.99
N VAL A 110 -1.53 -12.77 23.71
CA VAL A 110 -2.62 -12.17 24.51
C VAL A 110 -2.61 -12.76 25.92
N ILE A 111 -2.65 -11.92 26.94
CA ILE A 111 -2.66 -12.31 28.35
C ILE A 111 -4.11 -12.30 28.86
N ASN A 112 -4.59 -13.41 29.42
CA ASN A 112 -5.93 -13.52 30.01
C ASN A 112 -6.02 -12.88 31.42
N GLY A 113 -7.23 -12.87 32.01
CA GLY A 113 -7.47 -12.33 33.35
C GLY A 113 -6.76 -13.08 34.49
N SER A 114 -6.28 -14.30 34.23
CA SER A 114 -5.43 -15.10 35.13
C SER A 114 -3.93 -14.80 34.98
N ALA A 115 -3.56 -13.83 34.14
CA ALA A 115 -2.18 -13.49 33.78
C ALA A 115 -1.40 -14.61 33.04
N GLN A 116 -2.10 -15.44 32.26
CA GLN A 116 -1.55 -16.52 31.44
C GLN A 116 -1.69 -16.20 29.96
N ILE A 117 -0.80 -16.71 29.11
CA ILE A 117 -0.93 -16.72 27.64
C ILE A 117 -1.31 -18.12 27.12
N PRO A 118 -1.71 -18.30 25.84
CA PRO A 118 -2.20 -19.59 25.32
C PRO A 118 -1.27 -20.80 25.53
N LYS A 119 0.06 -20.61 25.61
CA LYS A 119 1.03 -21.70 25.85
C LYS A 119 1.12 -22.14 27.31
N ASP A 120 0.60 -21.34 28.23
CA ASP A 120 0.60 -21.62 29.68
C ASP A 120 -0.66 -22.41 30.09
N VAL A 121 -1.76 -22.22 29.36
CA VAL A 121 -3.04 -22.92 29.63
C VAL A 121 -3.12 -24.31 29.00
N THR A 122 -2.25 -24.65 28.05
CA THR A 122 -2.18 -26.01 27.47
C THR A 122 -1.28 -26.96 28.29
N GLN A 123 -1.62 -28.24 28.33
CA GLN A 123 -0.70 -29.29 28.79
C GLN A 123 -0.06 -30.07 27.62
N ASN A 124 -0.52 -29.88 26.38
CA ASN A 124 -0.03 -30.60 25.22
C ASN A 124 1.31 -30.00 24.71
N ALA A 125 2.35 -30.82 24.63
CA ALA A 125 3.70 -30.41 24.22
C ALA A 125 3.78 -29.93 22.76
N GLU A 126 3.03 -30.53 21.83
CA GLU A 126 3.02 -30.11 20.42
C GLU A 126 2.37 -28.73 20.27
N ILE A 127 1.28 -28.48 21.00
CA ILE A 127 0.56 -27.20 20.98
C ILE A 127 1.41 -26.11 21.63
N ARG A 128 2.11 -26.42 22.73
CA ARG A 128 3.11 -25.53 23.34
C ARG A 128 4.20 -25.15 22.33
N SER A 129 4.84 -26.13 21.70
CA SER A 129 5.91 -25.91 20.73
C SER A 129 5.45 -25.06 19.52
N MET A 130 4.23 -25.28 19.05
CA MET A 130 3.58 -24.51 17.99
C MET A 130 3.35 -23.04 18.38
N LEU A 131 2.89 -22.79 19.61
CA LEU A 131 2.70 -21.43 20.13
C LEU A 131 4.03 -20.71 20.40
N GLU A 132 5.05 -21.44 20.86
CA GLU A 132 6.44 -20.95 21.00
C GLU A 132 7.10 -20.68 19.65
N ALA A 133 6.70 -21.37 18.58
CA ALA A 133 7.12 -21.05 17.22
C ALA A 133 6.45 -19.77 16.71
N ALA A 134 5.14 -19.60 16.97
CA ALA A 134 4.40 -18.39 16.61
C ALA A 134 4.97 -17.13 17.32
N GLU A 135 5.33 -17.24 18.60
CA GLU A 135 5.97 -16.14 19.34
C GLU A 135 7.32 -15.75 18.72
N ARG A 136 8.23 -16.72 18.51
CA ARG A 136 9.54 -16.47 17.86
C ARG A 136 9.42 -15.92 16.44
N THR A 137 8.39 -16.33 15.71
CA THR A 137 8.12 -15.82 14.35
C THR A 137 7.74 -14.35 14.36
N GLU A 138 7.01 -13.89 15.38
CA GLU A 138 6.66 -12.48 15.52
C GLU A 138 7.84 -11.64 16.03
N GLU A 139 8.70 -12.20 16.89
CA GLU A 139 9.95 -11.56 17.32
C GLU A 139 10.90 -11.33 16.13
N ARG A 140 11.14 -12.36 15.31
CA ARG A 140 12.04 -12.26 14.14
C ARG A 140 11.59 -11.21 13.13
N LYS A 141 10.28 -11.05 12.91
CA LYS A 141 9.71 -9.97 12.05
C LYS A 141 10.00 -8.56 12.57
N LEU A 142 10.22 -8.38 13.88
CA LEU A 142 10.55 -7.09 14.47
C LEU A 142 12.05 -6.81 14.38
N GLU A 143 12.88 -7.84 14.47
CA GLU A 143 14.33 -7.78 14.26
C GLU A 143 14.68 -7.51 12.79
N GLU A 144 14.05 -8.22 11.85
CA GLU A 144 14.17 -7.99 10.40
C GLU A 144 13.83 -6.52 10.05
N LYS A 145 12.79 -5.95 10.68
CA LYS A 145 12.43 -4.52 10.50
C LYS A 145 13.41 -3.55 11.16
N LEU A 146 14.08 -3.92 12.25
CA LEU A 146 15.09 -3.07 12.88
C LEU A 146 16.36 -3.00 12.01
N LEU A 147 16.79 -4.14 11.46
CA LEU A 147 17.88 -4.22 10.49
C LEU A 147 17.58 -3.36 9.25
N GLU A 148 16.36 -3.45 8.72
CA GLU A 148 15.92 -2.65 7.56
C GLU A 148 15.95 -1.14 7.86
N ALA A 149 15.29 -0.70 8.94
CA ALA A 149 15.24 0.72 9.31
C ALA A 149 16.63 1.32 9.58
N ALA A 150 17.56 0.53 10.11
CA ALA A 150 18.95 0.94 10.30
C ALA A 150 19.77 1.01 9.00
N ARG A 151 19.44 0.17 8.00
CA ARG A 151 20.09 0.14 6.69
C ARG A 151 19.67 1.32 5.82
N GLU A 152 18.36 1.55 5.72
CA GLU A 152 17.79 2.59 4.84
C GLU A 152 17.73 3.98 5.49
N GLY A 153 17.97 4.08 6.80
CA GLY A 153 18.07 5.36 7.51
C GLY A 153 16.76 5.86 8.13
N ASP A 154 15.74 5.01 8.22
CA ASP A 154 14.45 5.34 8.84
C ASP A 154 14.58 5.41 10.37
N LEU A 155 15.02 6.59 10.84
CA LEU A 155 15.10 6.95 12.25
C LEU A 155 13.74 6.88 12.97
N SER A 156 12.63 7.04 12.24
CA SER A 156 11.27 7.04 12.81
C SER A 156 10.85 5.63 13.18
N THR A 157 10.86 4.69 12.23
CA THR A 157 10.56 3.27 12.49
C THR A 157 11.58 2.68 13.46
N LEU A 158 12.87 3.00 13.32
CA LEU A 158 13.91 2.55 14.25
C LEU A 158 13.66 3.02 15.68
N THR A 159 13.26 4.28 15.87
CA THR A 159 12.87 4.81 17.19
C THR A 159 11.59 4.14 17.70
N GLN A 160 10.57 3.96 16.86
CA GLN A 160 9.31 3.32 17.24
C GLN A 160 9.52 1.86 17.69
N LEU A 161 10.39 1.10 17.00
CA LEU A 161 10.74 -0.28 17.35
C LEU A 161 11.46 -0.38 18.69
N LEU A 162 12.46 0.47 18.92
CA LEU A 162 13.24 0.49 20.17
C LEU A 162 12.44 1.01 21.37
N SER A 163 11.37 1.79 21.14
CA SER A 163 10.46 2.28 22.20
C SER A 163 9.29 1.34 22.54
N ARG A 164 9.27 0.09 22.03
CA ARG A 164 8.23 -0.90 22.35
C ARG A 164 8.36 -1.43 23.80
N LYS A 165 7.24 -1.86 24.41
CA LYS A 165 7.22 -2.50 25.75
C LYS A 165 8.09 -3.78 25.83
N LYS A 166 8.26 -4.46 24.69
CA LYS A 166 9.28 -5.49 24.44
C LYS A 166 9.92 -5.12 23.09
N PRO A 167 11.10 -4.48 23.07
CA PRO A 167 11.80 -4.16 21.84
C PRO A 167 12.40 -5.44 21.23
N PRO A 168 12.64 -5.48 19.90
CA PRO A 168 13.51 -6.49 19.29
C PRO A 168 14.95 -6.37 19.82
N ASP A 169 15.77 -7.42 19.69
CA ASP A 169 17.19 -7.31 20.04
C ASP A 169 17.88 -6.26 19.17
N ILE A 170 18.52 -5.28 19.81
CA ILE A 170 19.26 -4.20 19.15
C ILE A 170 20.55 -4.70 18.49
N ASN A 171 21.04 -5.87 18.91
CA ASN A 171 22.21 -6.56 18.37
C ASN A 171 21.82 -7.84 17.58
N CYS A 172 20.55 -7.95 17.14
CA CYS A 172 20.13 -8.96 16.18
C CYS A 172 21.02 -8.92 14.92
N THR A 173 21.09 -10.02 14.16
CA THR A 173 22.02 -10.10 13.03
C THR A 173 21.39 -10.61 11.74
N ASP A 174 21.87 -10.07 10.61
CA ASP A 174 21.52 -10.54 9.27
C ASP A 174 22.21 -11.89 8.92
N LEU A 175 21.97 -12.39 7.70
CA LEU A 175 22.58 -13.62 7.20
C LEU A 175 24.12 -13.57 7.15
N LEU A 176 24.73 -12.39 7.15
CA LEU A 176 26.19 -12.15 7.16
C LEU A 176 26.75 -11.85 8.56
N GLY A 177 25.90 -11.76 9.59
CA GLY A 177 26.28 -11.40 10.96
C GLY A 177 26.37 -9.90 11.23
N ASN A 178 25.90 -9.05 10.32
CA ASN A 178 25.85 -7.60 10.54
C ASN A 178 24.72 -7.26 11.51
N THR A 179 25.00 -6.46 12.55
CA THR A 179 23.98 -5.86 13.42
C THR A 179 23.36 -4.61 12.76
N PRO A 180 22.22 -4.09 13.24
CA PRO A 180 21.68 -2.80 12.80
C PRO A 180 22.74 -1.68 12.76
N LEU A 181 23.66 -1.66 13.73
CA LEU A 181 24.74 -0.67 13.78
C LEU A 181 25.79 -0.87 12.68
N HIS A 182 26.09 -2.12 12.28
CA HIS A 182 26.93 -2.40 11.11
C HIS A 182 26.26 -1.90 9.82
N CYS A 183 24.95 -2.16 9.65
CA CYS A 183 24.18 -1.68 8.50
C CYS A 183 24.19 -0.14 8.41
N ALA A 184 23.95 0.54 9.53
CA ALA A 184 23.96 2.00 9.60
C ALA A 184 25.37 2.59 9.34
N ALA A 185 26.42 2.00 9.90
CA ALA A 185 27.81 2.43 9.69
C ALA A 185 28.25 2.28 8.23
N TYR A 186 27.91 1.15 7.60
CA TYR A 186 28.22 0.85 6.20
C TYR A 186 27.49 1.77 5.20
N ARG A 187 26.23 2.09 5.47
CA ARG A 187 25.40 2.97 4.62
C ARG A 187 25.56 4.46 4.90
N GLY A 188 26.38 4.86 5.88
CA GLY A 188 26.56 6.27 6.25
C GLY A 188 25.40 6.90 7.04
N GLN A 189 24.51 6.08 7.61
CA GLN A 189 23.29 6.51 8.30
C GLN A 189 23.57 7.05 9.71
N ARG A 190 24.28 8.18 9.80
CA ARG A 190 24.83 8.74 11.06
C ARG A 190 23.77 8.91 12.16
N LEU A 191 22.56 9.34 11.83
CA LEU A 191 21.48 9.52 12.82
C LEU A 191 20.97 8.18 13.39
N CYS A 192 20.80 7.15 12.55
CA CYS A 192 20.46 5.81 13.01
C CYS A 192 21.59 5.19 13.83
N ALA A 193 22.85 5.35 13.43
CA ALA A 193 24.01 4.91 14.20
C ALA A 193 24.06 5.57 15.59
N LEU A 194 23.85 6.89 15.67
CA LEU A 194 23.73 7.62 16.95
C LEU A 194 22.58 7.10 17.82
N LYS A 195 21.40 6.88 17.22
CA LYS A 195 20.22 6.38 17.95
C LYS A 195 20.44 4.96 18.47
N LEU A 196 21.06 4.09 17.69
CA LEU A 196 21.41 2.72 18.09
C LEU A 196 22.44 2.70 19.23
N LEU A 197 23.54 3.44 19.11
CA LEU A 197 24.54 3.60 20.18
C LEU A 197 23.92 4.11 21.49
N ARG A 198 23.12 5.18 21.40
CA ARG A 198 22.39 5.75 22.56
C ARG A 198 21.33 4.81 23.14
N SER A 199 20.94 3.76 22.43
CA SER A 199 19.99 2.74 22.87
C SER A 199 20.67 1.41 23.28
N GLY A 200 22.01 1.36 23.33
CA GLY A 200 22.77 0.20 23.81
C GLY A 200 23.28 -0.77 22.75
N ALA A 201 23.37 -0.36 21.47
CA ALA A 201 23.96 -1.20 20.42
C ALA A 201 25.47 -1.39 20.64
N ASP A 202 25.97 -2.61 20.45
CA ASP A 202 27.37 -2.97 20.65
C ASP A 202 28.22 -2.59 19.43
N ALA A 203 29.13 -1.64 19.61
CA ALA A 203 30.12 -1.22 18.62
C ALA A 203 31.37 -2.14 18.56
N SER A 204 31.53 -3.06 19.51
CA SER A 204 32.63 -4.04 19.54
C SER A 204 32.27 -5.38 18.90
N ALA A 205 30.97 -5.62 18.65
CA ALA A 205 30.45 -6.77 17.92
C ALA A 205 31.12 -6.91 16.54
N LYS A 206 31.22 -8.16 16.06
CA LYS A 206 31.84 -8.52 14.78
C LYS A 206 30.91 -9.36 13.93
N ASN A 207 30.87 -9.05 12.63
CA ASN A 207 30.17 -9.87 11.65
C ASN A 207 30.91 -11.18 11.33
N LYS A 208 30.36 -12.04 10.47
CA LYS A 208 30.95 -13.34 10.13
C LYS A 208 32.28 -13.24 9.37
N ASN A 209 32.62 -12.06 8.85
CA ASN A 209 33.92 -11.76 8.23
C ASN A 209 34.96 -11.26 9.27
N GLY A 210 34.60 -11.15 10.54
CA GLY A 210 35.46 -10.64 11.62
C GLY A 210 35.58 -9.11 11.68
N GLN A 211 34.81 -8.39 10.87
CA GLN A 211 34.81 -6.93 10.76
C GLN A 211 33.93 -6.31 11.85
N THR A 212 34.34 -5.17 12.38
CA THR A 212 33.57 -4.31 13.30
C THR A 212 32.85 -3.19 12.56
N VAL A 213 32.01 -2.44 13.27
CA VAL A 213 31.35 -1.22 12.76
C VAL A 213 32.36 -0.15 12.30
N PHE A 214 33.57 -0.11 12.85
CA PHE A 214 34.64 0.84 12.48
C PHE A 214 35.34 0.45 11.17
N ASP A 215 35.41 -0.85 10.88
CA ASP A 215 35.97 -1.39 9.63
C ASP A 215 35.01 -1.15 8.46
N LEU A 216 33.69 -1.16 8.73
CA LEU A 216 32.64 -0.89 7.75
C LEU A 216 32.26 0.59 7.59
N ALA A 217 32.66 1.46 8.53
CA ALA A 217 32.21 2.86 8.55
C ALA A 217 32.59 3.63 7.26
N SER A 218 31.56 4.16 6.59
CA SER A 218 31.61 4.70 5.22
C SER A 218 32.56 5.88 5.00
N ASP A 219 32.73 6.75 6.00
CA ASP A 219 33.54 7.95 5.91
C ASP A 219 34.17 8.35 7.26
N ALA A 220 35.08 9.33 7.24
CA ALA A 220 35.80 9.78 8.43
C ALA A 220 34.89 10.40 9.51
N ALA A 221 33.78 11.05 9.13
CA ALA A 221 32.82 11.61 10.08
C ALA A 221 31.90 10.54 10.68
N MET A 222 31.62 9.45 9.96
CA MET A 222 31.01 8.24 10.55
C MET A 222 31.96 7.59 11.57
N LYS A 223 33.28 7.51 11.28
CA LYS A 223 34.27 7.02 12.26
C LYS A 223 34.32 7.89 13.52
N GLN A 224 34.42 9.21 13.38
CA GLN A 224 34.33 10.15 14.50
C GLN A 224 33.00 10.06 15.26
N CYS A 225 31.88 9.80 14.57
CA CYS A 225 30.56 9.60 15.17
C CYS A 225 30.52 8.34 16.06
N LEU A 226 31.17 7.26 15.65
CA LEU A 226 31.30 6.03 16.44
C LEU A 226 32.28 6.23 17.63
N GLU A 227 33.44 6.84 17.37
CA GLU A 227 34.51 7.09 18.36
C GLU A 227 34.08 8.07 19.47
N GLY A 228 33.39 9.15 19.12
CA GLY A 228 32.99 10.22 20.02
C GLY A 228 31.95 9.83 21.07
N ASN A 229 31.20 8.74 20.84
CA ASN A 229 30.24 8.21 21.81
C ASN A 229 30.91 7.21 22.77
N ILE A 230 31.96 6.48 22.35
CA ILE A 230 32.76 5.63 23.26
C ILE A 230 33.46 6.49 24.31
N HIS A 231 34.01 7.65 23.93
CA HIS A 231 34.66 8.57 24.87
C HIS A 231 33.69 9.32 25.79
N ARG A 232 32.37 9.27 25.51
CA ARG A 232 31.32 9.71 26.44
C ARG A 232 30.70 8.52 27.20
N GLY A 233 31.38 7.37 27.19
CA GLY A 233 31.01 6.10 27.81
C GLY A 233 31.12 6.10 29.34
N LEU A 234 30.25 6.86 30.01
CA LEU A 234 29.87 6.58 31.39
C LEU A 234 28.36 6.73 31.52
N THR A 235 27.67 5.66 31.15
CA THR A 235 26.21 5.51 31.26
C THR A 235 25.78 5.66 32.72
N ARG A 236 25.29 6.85 33.06
CA ARG A 236 24.54 7.09 34.31
C ARG A 236 23.17 6.41 34.24
N HIS A 237 23.15 5.09 34.25
CA HIS A 237 21.96 4.32 34.60
C HIS A 237 21.63 4.63 36.06
N VAL A 238 20.67 5.53 36.29
CA VAL A 238 20.21 5.81 37.66
C VAL A 238 19.51 4.55 38.18
N LYS A 239 19.99 4.06 39.32
CA LYS A 239 19.66 2.73 39.81
C LYS A 239 18.19 2.66 40.25
N LYS A 240 17.41 1.80 39.59
CA LYS A 240 16.00 1.49 39.93
C LYS A 240 15.79 1.49 41.45
N TYR A 241 14.91 2.37 41.94
CA TYR A 241 14.54 2.44 43.35
C TYR A 241 13.07 2.09 43.53
N GLU A 242 12.74 1.21 44.47
CA GLU A 242 11.36 0.77 44.70
C GLU A 242 11.06 0.37 46.14
N GLY A 243 9.78 0.43 46.52
CA GLY A 243 9.32 0.07 47.86
C GLY A 243 7.92 0.59 48.19
N LEU A 244 7.50 0.44 49.44
CA LEU A 244 6.18 0.88 49.91
C LEU A 244 6.17 2.36 50.29
N LEU A 245 5.28 3.13 49.66
CA LEU A 245 4.90 4.48 50.09
C LEU A 245 3.39 4.60 50.24
N TRP A 246 2.95 5.41 51.20
CA TRP A 246 1.56 5.84 51.29
C TRP A 246 1.38 7.10 50.43
N LYS A 247 0.41 7.11 49.52
CA LYS A 247 0.06 8.26 48.68
C LYS A 247 -1.29 8.84 49.11
N SER A 248 -1.41 10.16 49.11
CA SER A 248 -2.69 10.84 49.37
C SER A 248 -3.60 10.82 48.14
N SER A 249 -4.90 10.56 48.35
CA SER A 249 -5.98 10.71 47.37
C SER A 249 -7.03 11.70 47.88
N ARG A 250 -7.52 12.58 47.00
CA ARG A 250 -8.52 13.62 47.35
C ARG A 250 -9.83 13.04 47.89
N PHE A 251 -10.21 11.83 47.44
CA PHE A 251 -11.50 11.21 47.76
C PHE A 251 -11.40 10.02 48.74
N PHE A 252 -10.21 9.42 48.90
CA PHE A 252 -10.04 8.16 49.64
C PHE A 252 -8.90 8.17 50.66
N GLY A 253 -8.40 9.35 51.04
CA GLY A 253 -7.39 9.51 52.08
C GLY A 253 -6.02 8.92 51.70
N TRP A 254 -5.30 8.40 52.68
CA TRP A 254 -3.99 7.79 52.49
C TRP A 254 -4.11 6.29 52.18
N ARG A 255 -3.45 5.83 51.12
CA ARG A 255 -3.37 4.41 50.76
C ARG A 255 -1.93 4.00 50.45
N SER A 256 -1.52 2.81 50.87
CA SER A 256 -0.22 2.24 50.55
C SER A 256 -0.18 1.72 49.12
N TYR A 257 0.88 2.05 48.39
CA TYR A 257 1.20 1.55 47.06
C TYR A 257 2.65 1.07 47.02
N TRP A 258 2.94 0.10 46.15
CA TRP A 258 4.32 -0.15 45.73
C TRP A 258 4.70 0.91 44.71
N VAL A 259 5.73 1.68 45.00
CA VAL A 259 6.23 2.75 44.13
C VAL A 259 7.54 2.28 43.51
N VAL A 260 7.74 2.62 42.23
CA VAL A 260 8.96 2.38 41.46
C VAL A 260 9.39 3.69 40.84
N VAL A 261 10.67 4.03 40.97
CA VAL A 261 11.33 5.05 40.16
C VAL A 261 12.35 4.33 39.27
N LEU A 262 12.30 4.66 37.98
CA LEU A 262 13.17 4.10 36.94
C LEU A 262 13.26 5.10 35.79
N ASP A 263 14.47 5.32 35.27
CA ASP A 263 14.75 6.10 34.06
C ASP A 263 14.05 7.48 33.96
N GLY A 264 13.88 8.16 35.10
CA GLY A 264 13.24 9.48 35.16
C GLY A 264 11.72 9.47 35.34
N VAL A 265 11.10 8.31 35.59
CA VAL A 265 9.64 8.16 35.77
C VAL A 265 9.32 7.54 37.12
N ILE A 266 8.44 8.20 37.89
CA ILE A 266 7.81 7.62 39.09
C ILE A 266 6.50 6.93 38.71
N SER A 267 6.29 5.68 39.13
CA SER A 267 5.08 4.89 38.94
C SER A 267 4.61 4.26 40.24
N TRP A 268 3.30 4.12 40.45
CA TRP A 268 2.74 3.47 41.66
C TRP A 268 1.69 2.40 41.34
N TYR A 269 1.73 1.30 42.09
CA TYR A 269 1.01 0.05 41.86
C TYR A 269 0.36 -0.46 43.17
N PRO A 270 -0.70 -1.29 43.13
CA PRO A 270 -1.34 -1.77 44.35
C PRO A 270 -0.45 -2.68 45.19
N LYS A 271 0.41 -3.49 44.56
CA LYS A 271 1.31 -4.47 45.20
C LYS A 271 2.64 -4.59 44.45
N GLN A 272 3.65 -5.18 45.10
CA GLN A 272 4.96 -5.44 44.49
C GLN A 272 4.88 -6.35 43.26
N SER A 273 4.01 -7.36 43.26
CA SER A 273 3.81 -8.25 42.11
C SER A 273 3.20 -7.51 40.90
N ASP A 274 2.27 -6.58 41.15
CA ASP A 274 1.71 -5.72 40.10
C ASP A 274 2.79 -4.81 39.48
N ALA A 275 3.73 -4.32 40.30
CA ALA A 275 4.87 -3.53 39.83
C ALA A 275 5.89 -4.37 39.04
N ALA A 276 6.23 -5.56 39.52
CA ALA A 276 7.18 -6.46 38.88
C ALA A 276 6.68 -6.98 37.51
N ALA A 277 5.39 -7.29 37.39
CA ALA A 277 4.75 -7.64 36.12
C ALA A 277 4.34 -6.41 35.28
N ASN A 278 4.47 -5.19 35.82
CA ASN A 278 4.04 -3.92 35.21
C ASN A 278 2.59 -3.97 34.69
N VAL A 279 1.66 -4.30 35.61
CA VAL A 279 0.21 -4.40 35.41
C VAL A 279 -0.55 -3.60 36.49
N ARG A 280 -1.82 -3.26 36.24
CA ARG A 280 -2.70 -2.53 37.19
C ARG A 280 -2.12 -1.22 37.77
N ARG A 281 -1.16 -0.59 37.07
CA ARG A 281 -0.53 0.69 37.44
C ARG A 281 -1.61 1.73 37.76
N GLN A 282 -1.50 2.37 38.92
CA GLN A 282 -2.48 3.32 39.46
C GLN A 282 -2.13 4.78 39.14
N GLY A 283 -1.09 4.99 38.35
CA GLY A 283 -0.59 6.28 37.86
C GLY A 283 0.93 6.31 37.74
N CYS A 284 1.42 7.27 36.95
CA CYS A 284 2.84 7.61 36.83
C CYS A 284 3.01 9.08 36.43
N LYS A 285 4.20 9.63 36.67
CA LYS A 285 4.62 10.97 36.22
C LYS A 285 6.09 10.95 35.80
N SER A 286 6.45 11.80 34.84
CA SER A 286 7.85 12.13 34.59
C SER A 286 8.42 12.98 35.73
N LEU A 287 9.73 12.88 35.95
CA LEU A 287 10.50 13.65 36.91
C LEU A 287 11.31 14.77 36.25
N THR A 288 11.18 15.00 34.94
CA THR A 288 11.74 16.20 34.27
C THR A 288 11.31 17.46 35.02
N ASN A 289 12.26 18.29 35.43
CA ASN A 289 12.05 19.50 36.25
C ASN A 289 11.17 19.28 37.51
N ALA A 290 11.17 18.07 38.08
CA ALA A 290 10.39 17.77 39.28
C ALA A 290 11.22 18.00 40.56
N HIS A 291 10.58 18.55 41.58
CA HIS A 291 11.22 18.94 42.84
C HIS A 291 10.46 18.39 44.06
N CYS A 292 11.23 18.01 45.09
CA CYS A 292 10.70 17.49 46.35
C CYS A 292 10.67 18.57 47.43
N LEU A 293 9.53 18.71 48.12
CA LEU A 293 9.29 19.65 49.21
C LEU A 293 9.08 18.90 50.53
N ILE A 294 9.79 19.32 51.58
CA ILE A 294 9.78 18.70 52.92
C ILE A 294 9.13 19.67 53.91
N ARG A 295 8.32 19.16 54.85
CA ARG A 295 7.78 19.95 55.97
C ARG A 295 8.56 19.64 57.25
N ALA A 296 9.20 20.65 57.83
CA ALA A 296 10.16 20.53 58.95
C ALA A 296 9.62 20.00 60.30
N LYS A 297 8.39 19.45 60.34
CA LYS A 297 7.75 18.90 61.56
C LYS A 297 7.10 17.51 61.37
N ASP A 298 7.11 16.92 60.17
CA ASP A 298 6.70 15.52 59.97
C ASP A 298 7.85 14.77 59.30
N ASN A 299 8.47 13.85 60.03
CA ASN A 299 9.66 13.12 59.57
C ASN A 299 9.36 11.92 58.66
N CYS A 300 8.08 11.60 58.44
CA CYS A 300 7.65 10.57 57.50
C CYS A 300 7.16 11.14 56.15
N PHE A 301 6.84 12.44 56.08
CA PHE A 301 6.14 13.06 54.94
C PHE A 301 7.09 13.78 53.97
N PHE A 302 6.76 13.73 52.67
CA PHE A 302 7.32 14.60 51.63
C PHE A 302 6.30 14.85 50.51
N THR A 303 6.54 15.86 49.67
CA THR A 303 5.67 16.24 48.55
C THR A 303 6.49 16.34 47.28
N LEU A 304 6.07 15.67 46.21
CA LEU A 304 6.64 15.83 44.87
C LEU A 304 5.80 16.85 44.10
N LYS A 305 6.43 17.86 43.52
CA LYS A 305 5.84 18.73 42.49
C LYS A 305 6.47 18.36 41.15
N CYS A 306 5.64 18.01 40.17
CA CYS A 306 6.05 17.76 38.79
C CYS A 306 5.97 19.04 37.94
N PHE A 307 6.60 19.04 36.76
CA PHE A 307 6.62 20.17 35.82
C PHE A 307 5.23 20.58 35.31
N ASP A 308 4.29 19.63 35.20
CA ASP A 308 2.90 19.85 34.82
C ASP A 308 2.02 20.43 35.94
N ASP A 309 2.64 21.19 36.85
CA ASP A 309 2.12 21.68 38.13
C ASP A 309 1.49 20.62 39.06
N SER A 310 1.54 19.33 38.72
CA SER A 310 0.84 18.31 39.50
C SER A 310 1.57 17.99 40.81
N VAL A 311 0.82 18.08 41.91
CA VAL A 311 1.33 17.91 43.28
C VAL A 311 0.92 16.56 43.85
N HIS A 312 1.89 15.81 44.38
CA HIS A 312 1.69 14.47 44.93
C HIS A 312 2.33 14.33 46.32
N HIS A 313 1.51 14.14 47.35
CA HIS A 313 2.00 13.95 48.72
C HIS A 313 2.19 12.46 49.03
N PHE A 314 3.35 12.15 49.62
CA PHE A 314 3.79 10.80 49.97
C PHE A 314 4.21 10.71 51.44
N LYS A 315 4.11 9.50 52.04
CA LYS A 315 4.51 9.23 53.41
C LYS A 315 5.16 7.84 53.54
N VAL A 316 6.33 7.75 54.18
CA VAL A 316 7.01 6.49 54.49
C VAL A 316 6.41 5.80 55.73
N CYS A 317 6.75 4.53 55.94
CA CYS A 317 6.28 3.76 57.10
C CYS A 317 6.95 4.22 58.41
N PRO A 318 6.20 4.57 59.47
CA PRO A 318 6.80 4.98 60.75
C PRO A 318 7.54 3.86 61.51
N LYS A 319 7.40 2.60 61.11
CA LYS A 319 7.95 1.42 61.84
C LYS A 319 9.37 1.03 61.42
N SER A 320 9.94 1.70 60.42
CA SER A 320 11.26 1.41 59.86
C SER A 320 11.97 2.72 59.57
N GLU A 321 12.94 3.09 60.42
CA GLU A 321 13.80 4.29 60.35
C GLU A 321 13.30 5.38 59.37
N PRO A 322 12.23 6.12 59.74
CA PRO A 322 11.47 6.90 58.77
C PRO A 322 12.29 8.05 58.15
N GLU A 323 13.26 8.60 58.89
CA GLU A 323 14.13 9.65 58.39
C GLU A 323 15.12 9.14 57.33
N ALA A 324 15.79 8.01 57.59
CA ALA A 324 16.68 7.37 56.64
C ALA A 324 15.91 6.86 55.40
N THR A 325 14.75 6.22 55.62
CA THR A 325 13.86 5.75 54.54
C THR A 325 13.37 6.91 53.69
N ARG A 326 12.91 8.01 54.29
CA ARG A 326 12.49 9.21 53.55
C ARG A 326 13.65 9.83 52.79
N LYS A 327 14.84 9.91 53.40
CA LYS A 327 16.02 10.45 52.72
C LYS A 327 16.36 9.64 51.47
N ALA A 328 16.46 8.32 51.57
CA ALA A 328 16.75 7.47 50.40
C ALA A 328 15.72 7.62 49.27
N TRP A 329 14.44 7.84 49.59
CA TRP A 329 13.41 8.18 48.60
C TRP A 329 13.60 9.56 47.96
N LEU A 330 14.05 10.56 48.72
CA LEU A 330 14.32 11.91 48.22
C LEU A 330 15.56 11.92 47.31
N ASP A 331 16.67 11.36 47.80
CA ASP A 331 17.94 11.26 47.08
C ASP A 331 17.74 10.55 45.71
N ALA A 332 16.98 9.44 45.68
CA ALA A 332 16.67 8.72 44.44
C ALA A 332 15.73 9.49 43.48
N LEU A 333 14.76 10.25 44.00
CA LEU A 333 13.88 11.09 43.18
C LEU A 333 14.63 12.28 42.58
N GLU A 334 15.60 12.85 43.32
CA GLU A 334 16.46 13.93 42.84
C GLU A 334 17.45 13.42 41.77
N GLU A 335 18.07 12.25 41.96
CA GLU A 335 18.95 11.65 40.95
C GLU A 335 18.20 11.32 39.65
N HIS A 336 17.00 10.73 39.74
CA HIS A 336 16.15 10.48 38.56
C HIS A 336 15.57 11.76 37.93
N SER A 337 15.31 12.82 38.71
CA SER A 337 14.89 14.14 38.20
C SER A 337 16.01 14.81 37.40
N ALA A 338 17.24 14.82 37.94
CA ALA A 338 18.43 15.33 37.27
C ALA A 338 18.72 14.56 35.97
N TYR A 339 18.61 13.23 35.99
CA TYR A 339 18.71 12.39 34.79
C TYR A 339 17.67 12.76 33.73
N SER A 340 16.38 12.78 34.10
CA SER A 340 15.28 13.09 33.17
C SER A 340 15.46 14.48 32.53
N THR A 341 15.86 15.46 33.35
CA THR A 341 16.09 16.84 32.92
C THR A 341 17.28 16.96 31.97
N HIS A 342 18.41 16.32 32.28
CA HIS A 342 19.60 16.31 31.42
C HIS A 342 19.31 15.71 30.01
N TYR A 343 18.51 14.66 29.93
CA TYR A 343 18.11 14.06 28.64
C TYR A 343 17.10 14.92 27.86
N CYS A 344 16.30 15.76 28.52
CA CYS A 344 15.44 16.73 27.83
C CYS A 344 16.23 17.94 27.32
N SER A 345 17.14 18.53 28.13
CA SER A 345 17.93 19.69 27.70
C SER A 345 18.85 19.38 26.52
N SER A 346 19.49 18.20 26.53
CA SER A 346 20.38 17.75 25.45
C SER A 346 19.68 17.32 24.14
N LEU A 347 18.34 17.39 24.09
CA LEU A 347 17.58 17.40 22.84
C LEU A 347 17.46 18.81 22.25
N GLY A 348 17.24 19.83 23.09
CA GLY A 348 17.19 21.24 22.66
C GLY A 348 18.53 21.73 22.10
N GLU A 349 19.63 21.43 22.82
CA GLU A 349 21.00 21.71 22.35
C GLU A 349 21.33 21.02 21.01
N LEU A 350 20.65 19.92 20.67
CA LEU A 350 20.87 19.20 19.42
C LEU A 350 20.33 19.97 18.21
N THR A 351 19.21 20.67 18.36
CA THR A 351 18.64 21.58 17.35
C THR A 351 19.56 22.78 17.11
N ASP A 352 19.93 23.51 18.17
CA ASP A 352 20.78 24.69 18.06
C ASP A 352 22.17 24.36 17.49
N SER A 353 22.76 23.23 17.88
CA SER A 353 24.08 22.82 17.37
C SER A 353 24.06 22.35 15.92
N LEU A 354 22.97 21.75 15.43
CA LEU A 354 22.79 21.43 14.00
C LEU A 354 22.63 22.71 13.17
N GLN A 355 21.85 23.68 13.65
CA GLN A 355 21.63 24.96 12.98
C GLN A 355 22.92 25.81 12.94
N SER A 356 23.69 25.80 14.04
CA SER A 356 25.01 26.42 14.13
C SER A 356 26.03 25.79 13.17
N LEU A 357 26.08 24.46 13.04
CA LEU A 357 27.00 23.76 12.14
C LEU A 357 26.75 24.08 10.65
N ALA A 358 25.50 24.21 10.22
CA ALA A 358 25.15 24.63 8.87
C ALA A 358 25.64 26.06 8.58
N HIS A 359 25.28 27.01 9.45
CA HIS A 359 25.73 28.41 9.33
C HIS A 359 27.27 28.56 9.36
N LEU A 360 27.99 27.74 10.13
CA LEU A 360 29.45 27.71 10.12
C LEU A 360 30.01 27.33 8.74
N HIS A 361 29.37 26.37 8.06
CA HIS A 361 29.84 25.90 6.76
C HIS A 361 29.61 26.94 5.64
N LEU A 362 28.40 27.52 5.56
CA LEU A 362 28.11 28.56 4.56
C LEU A 362 28.97 29.83 4.77
N SER A 363 29.15 30.26 6.03
CA SER A 363 29.98 31.44 6.34
C SER A 363 31.45 31.23 5.98
N HIS A 364 32.01 30.04 6.20
CA HIS A 364 33.38 29.72 5.82
C HIS A 364 33.58 29.68 4.29
N VAL A 365 32.59 29.19 3.53
CA VAL A 365 32.59 29.23 2.05
C VAL A 365 32.45 30.66 1.52
N SER A 366 31.64 31.51 2.18
CA SER A 366 31.52 32.94 1.84
C SER A 366 32.83 33.72 2.07
N LEU A 367 33.48 33.52 3.22
CA LEU A 367 34.76 34.15 3.56
C LEU A 367 35.90 33.73 2.60
N THR A 368 35.95 32.46 2.22
CA THR A 368 36.94 31.97 1.25
C THR A 368 36.71 32.49 -0.16
N HIS A 369 35.45 32.74 -0.56
CA HIS A 369 35.13 33.41 -1.82
C HIS A 369 35.55 34.90 -1.82
N GLN A 370 35.30 35.65 -0.74
CA GLN A 370 35.79 37.03 -0.63
C GLN A 370 37.33 37.12 -0.68
N ALA A 371 38.04 36.18 -0.06
CA ALA A 371 39.50 36.11 -0.15
C ALA A 371 39.99 35.84 -1.60
N ALA A 372 39.25 35.06 -2.38
CA ALA A 372 39.53 34.83 -3.80
C ALA A 372 39.27 36.07 -4.66
N GLU A 373 38.15 36.79 -4.45
CA GLU A 373 37.86 38.05 -5.15
C GLU A 373 38.94 39.13 -4.88
N VAL A 374 39.40 39.28 -3.64
CA VAL A 374 40.45 40.24 -3.29
C VAL A 374 41.78 39.86 -3.97
N SER A 375 42.08 38.56 -4.06
CA SER A 375 43.26 38.06 -4.76
C SER A 375 43.19 38.28 -6.28
N GLN A 376 42.02 38.07 -6.88
CA GLN A 376 41.74 38.38 -8.29
C GLN A 376 41.91 39.88 -8.58
N LYS A 377 41.25 40.76 -7.81
CA LYS A 377 41.32 42.23 -8.01
C LYS A 377 42.75 42.75 -7.88
N LYS A 378 43.58 42.12 -7.03
CA LYS A 378 45.01 42.41 -6.98
C LYS A 378 45.75 41.93 -8.24
N LEU A 379 45.49 40.72 -8.72
CA LEU A 379 46.08 40.21 -9.97
C LEU A 379 45.75 41.11 -11.17
N GLU A 380 44.50 41.56 -11.29
CA GLU A 380 44.05 42.53 -12.30
C GLU A 380 44.85 43.85 -12.23
N GLN A 381 45.06 44.39 -11.02
CA GLN A 381 45.83 45.62 -10.81
C GLN A 381 47.31 45.47 -11.15
N GLU A 382 47.97 44.38 -10.73
CA GLU A 382 49.39 44.12 -11.00
C GLU A 382 49.63 43.89 -12.51
N VAL A 383 48.73 43.17 -13.20
CA VAL A 383 48.77 42.99 -14.66
C VAL A 383 48.55 44.33 -15.39
N ALA A 384 47.57 45.14 -14.96
CA ALA A 384 47.33 46.45 -15.55
C ALA A 384 48.51 47.43 -15.36
N ALA A 385 49.14 47.42 -14.18
CA ALA A 385 50.33 48.22 -13.89
C ALA A 385 51.53 47.80 -14.74
N PHE A 386 51.80 46.49 -14.85
CA PHE A 386 52.86 45.94 -15.71
C PHE A 386 52.63 46.31 -17.19
N LEU A 387 51.39 46.23 -17.67
CA LEU A 387 51.02 46.67 -19.01
C LEU A 387 51.08 48.21 -19.20
N SER A 388 51.08 49.03 -18.14
CA SER A 388 51.37 50.46 -18.24
C SER A 388 52.88 50.69 -18.39
N MET A 389 53.69 50.12 -17.49
CA MET A 389 55.15 50.27 -17.51
C MET A 389 55.76 49.87 -18.86
N LEU A 390 55.29 48.78 -19.47
CA LEU A 390 55.73 48.34 -20.80
C LEU A 390 55.38 49.29 -21.95
N ARG A 391 54.40 50.19 -21.77
CA ARG A 391 54.09 51.27 -22.72
C ARG A 391 54.92 52.52 -22.44
N ASP A 392 55.08 52.89 -21.18
CA ASP A 392 55.78 54.12 -20.77
C ASP A 392 57.30 54.06 -21.01
N ASP A 393 57.95 52.91 -20.77
CA ASP A 393 59.41 52.73 -21.00
C ASP A 393 59.81 52.49 -22.47
N GLY A 394 58.85 52.43 -23.41
CA GLY A 394 59.11 52.13 -24.82
C GLY A 394 59.62 50.70 -25.09
N LEU A 395 59.63 49.82 -24.08
CA LEU A 395 60.13 48.44 -24.17
C LEU A 395 59.19 47.45 -24.89
N SER A 396 58.00 47.92 -25.32
CA SER A 396 57.00 47.13 -26.04
C SER A 396 57.54 46.40 -27.28
N GLU A 397 58.50 46.96 -28.01
CA GLU A 397 59.13 46.30 -29.18
C GLU A 397 60.08 45.14 -28.81
N ARG A 398 60.44 44.97 -27.53
CA ARG A 398 61.33 43.91 -27.05
C ARG A 398 60.63 42.78 -26.28
N PHE A 399 59.36 42.95 -25.91
CA PHE A 399 58.61 41.93 -25.19
C PHE A 399 57.83 41.01 -26.16
N PRO A 400 57.89 39.68 -26.02
CA PRO A 400 57.12 38.77 -26.89
C PRO A 400 55.62 39.01 -26.75
N SER A 401 54.94 39.37 -27.86
CA SER A 401 53.50 39.62 -27.88
C SER A 401 52.67 38.46 -27.33
N ALA A 402 53.07 37.22 -27.64
CA ALA A 402 52.44 36.00 -27.13
C ALA A 402 52.52 35.84 -25.60
N ALA A 403 53.49 36.47 -24.92
CA ALA A 403 53.54 36.48 -23.46
C ALA A 403 52.52 37.47 -22.88
N LEU A 404 52.41 38.66 -23.47
CA LEU A 404 51.42 39.68 -23.08
C LEU A 404 49.99 39.18 -23.28
N GLN A 405 49.73 38.54 -24.44
CA GLN A 405 48.43 37.92 -24.73
C GLN A 405 48.08 36.85 -23.69
N LYS A 406 49.02 35.96 -23.32
CA LYS A 406 48.78 34.95 -22.27
C LYS A 406 48.55 35.55 -20.89
N MET A 407 49.20 36.67 -20.53
CA MET A 407 48.92 37.35 -19.28
C MET A 407 47.49 37.93 -19.25
N GLN A 408 47.00 38.46 -20.38
CA GLN A 408 45.62 38.90 -20.53
C GLN A 408 44.64 37.72 -20.44
N GLU A 409 44.89 36.62 -21.15
CA GLU A 409 44.08 35.39 -21.12
C GLU A 409 43.97 34.78 -19.71
N ILE A 410 45.06 34.76 -18.95
CA ILE A 410 45.07 34.29 -17.54
C ILE A 410 44.22 35.19 -16.65
N CYS A 411 44.27 36.51 -16.86
CA CYS A 411 43.47 37.49 -16.13
C CYS A 411 41.97 37.30 -16.39
N ASP A 412 41.57 37.24 -17.67
CA ASP A 412 40.19 37.00 -18.10
C ASP A 412 39.64 35.66 -17.59
N LEU A 413 40.46 34.60 -17.59
CA LEU A 413 40.08 33.27 -17.12
C LEU A 413 39.93 33.24 -15.58
N SER A 414 40.79 33.95 -14.85
CA SER A 414 40.66 34.13 -13.40
C SER A 414 39.34 34.85 -13.05
N SER A 415 39.01 35.92 -13.79
CA SER A 415 37.78 36.70 -13.60
C SER A 415 36.51 35.87 -13.84
N LYS A 416 36.48 35.09 -14.94
CA LYS A 416 35.39 34.13 -15.24
C LYS A 416 35.26 33.03 -14.17
N THR A 417 36.37 32.58 -13.59
CA THR A 417 36.37 31.56 -12.53
C THR A 417 35.76 32.11 -11.24
N ALA A 418 36.12 33.33 -10.83
CA ALA A 418 35.56 33.97 -9.65
C ALA A 418 34.04 34.24 -9.80
N SER A 419 33.61 34.75 -10.97
CA SER A 419 32.19 34.96 -11.28
C SER A 419 31.38 33.65 -11.20
N SER A 420 31.95 32.55 -11.68
CA SER A 420 31.33 31.22 -11.63
C SER A 420 31.18 30.71 -10.18
N LEU A 421 32.19 30.92 -9.34
CA LEU A 421 32.13 30.57 -7.91
C LEU A 421 31.06 31.36 -7.15
N GLY A 422 30.91 32.66 -7.46
CA GLY A 422 29.85 33.50 -6.89
C GLY A 422 28.44 33.03 -7.28
N ALA A 423 28.26 32.62 -8.54
CA ALA A 423 27.00 32.02 -9.00
C ALA A 423 26.65 30.74 -8.23
N CYS A 424 27.61 29.82 -8.03
CA CYS A 424 27.41 28.62 -7.22
C CYS A 424 27.01 28.94 -5.77
N LEU A 425 27.68 29.91 -5.13
CA LEU A 425 27.34 30.38 -3.78
C LEU A 425 25.88 30.89 -3.68
N SER A 426 25.41 31.62 -4.70
CA SER A 426 24.02 32.10 -4.75
C SER A 426 22.97 30.99 -4.90
N LEU A 427 23.36 29.85 -5.48
CA LEU A 427 22.49 28.67 -5.58
C LEU A 427 22.42 27.93 -4.26
N PHE A 428 23.55 27.73 -3.57
CA PHE A 428 23.59 27.08 -2.27
C PHE A 428 22.80 27.86 -1.21
N SER A 429 22.91 29.19 -1.14
CA SER A 429 22.13 30.00 -0.18
C SER A 429 20.63 29.93 -0.45
N ARG A 430 20.19 29.91 -1.72
CA ARG A 430 18.78 29.69 -2.09
C ARG A 430 18.29 28.29 -1.73
N GLN A 431 19.16 27.28 -1.83
CA GLN A 431 18.83 25.90 -1.49
C GLN A 431 18.68 25.71 0.03
N GLU A 432 19.54 26.31 0.86
CA GLU A 432 19.39 26.30 2.31
C GLU A 432 18.14 27.06 2.77
N GLY A 433 17.84 28.24 2.18
CA GLY A 433 16.62 28.99 2.49
C GLY A 433 15.34 28.19 2.23
N ALA A 434 15.27 27.49 1.09
CA ALA A 434 14.15 26.58 0.79
C ALA A 434 14.09 25.36 1.72
N GLY A 435 15.25 24.90 2.23
CA GLY A 435 15.35 23.86 3.24
C GLY A 435 14.81 24.29 4.60
N SER A 436 15.18 25.49 5.08
CA SER A 436 14.70 26.04 6.37
C SER A 436 13.18 26.19 6.38
N VAL A 437 12.59 26.78 5.33
CA VAL A 437 11.14 26.96 5.23
C VAL A 437 10.41 25.62 5.20
N LYS A 438 10.92 24.60 4.49
CA LYS A 438 10.36 23.24 4.54
C LYS A 438 10.47 22.59 5.92
N LEU A 439 11.57 22.82 6.64
CA LEU A 439 11.77 22.28 7.98
C LEU A 439 10.85 22.95 9.00
N GLU A 440 10.69 24.27 8.94
CA GLU A 440 9.72 25.03 9.75
C GLU A 440 8.27 24.58 9.50
N GLN A 441 7.89 24.39 8.23
CA GLN A 441 6.58 23.84 7.86
C GLN A 441 6.36 22.43 8.41
N GLU A 442 7.37 21.55 8.34
CA GLU A 442 7.24 20.18 8.86
C GLU A 442 7.28 20.14 10.40
N VAL A 443 7.99 21.06 11.06
CA VAL A 443 7.99 21.23 12.53
C VAL A 443 6.61 21.71 13.01
N GLU A 444 6.05 22.76 12.42
CA GLU A 444 4.74 23.27 12.80
C GLU A 444 3.62 22.25 12.50
N LYS A 445 3.72 21.51 11.38
CA LYS A 445 2.86 20.37 11.06
C LYS A 445 2.95 19.23 12.09
N ASN A 446 4.15 18.91 12.60
CA ASN A 446 4.31 17.93 13.69
C ASN A 446 3.76 18.45 15.03
N LYS A 447 3.88 19.76 15.31
CA LYS A 447 3.26 20.42 16.47
C LYS A 447 1.74 20.34 16.41
N ILE A 448 1.13 20.76 15.29
CA ILE A 448 -0.32 20.65 15.04
C ILE A 448 -0.81 19.20 15.14
N LEU A 449 -0.05 18.24 14.60
CA LEU A 449 -0.38 16.81 14.70
C LEU A 449 -0.31 16.29 16.14
N SER A 450 0.65 16.77 16.94
CA SER A 450 0.79 16.43 18.36
C SER A 450 -0.34 17.04 19.19
N GLU A 451 -0.69 18.30 18.94
CA GLU A 451 -1.84 18.99 19.57
C GLU A 451 -3.17 18.31 19.21
N ALA A 452 -3.37 17.91 17.94
CA ALA A 452 -4.53 17.13 17.52
C ALA A 452 -4.61 15.75 18.18
N LEU A 453 -3.49 15.04 18.32
CA LEU A 453 -3.40 13.78 19.06
C LEU A 453 -3.70 13.96 20.56
N GLN A 454 -3.25 15.06 21.16
CA GLN A 454 -3.54 15.43 22.54
C GLN A 454 -5.05 15.69 22.75
N THR A 455 -5.69 16.40 21.83
CA THR A 455 -7.14 16.66 21.83
C THR A 455 -7.92 15.36 21.68
N LEU A 456 -7.62 14.53 20.65
CA LEU A 456 -8.26 13.23 20.45
C LEU A 456 -8.12 12.28 21.66
N ALA A 457 -6.95 12.26 22.30
CA ALA A 457 -6.74 11.49 23.53
C ALA A 457 -7.55 12.04 24.73
N THR A 458 -7.83 13.33 24.76
CA THR A 458 -8.65 13.98 25.79
C THR A 458 -10.13 13.72 25.54
N GLU A 459 -10.62 13.92 24.32
CA GLU A 459 -12.01 13.61 23.92
C GLU A 459 -12.35 12.13 24.10
N HIS A 460 -11.46 11.21 23.72
CA HIS A 460 -11.63 9.78 23.98
C HIS A 460 -11.73 9.49 25.49
N HIS A 461 -10.95 10.18 26.32
CA HIS A 461 -10.99 10.01 27.77
C HIS A 461 -12.26 10.59 28.41
N GLU A 462 -12.79 11.69 27.87
CA GLU A 462 -14.07 12.27 28.30
C GLU A 462 -15.26 11.41 27.85
N LEU A 463 -15.20 10.83 26.64
CA LEU A 463 -16.13 9.81 26.17
C LEU A 463 -16.13 8.58 27.08
N GLU A 464 -14.97 8.01 27.41
CA GLU A 464 -14.86 6.91 28.39
C GLU A 464 -15.48 7.28 29.75
N GLN A 465 -15.25 8.50 30.25
CA GLN A 465 -15.85 8.96 31.51
C GLN A 465 -17.37 9.19 31.42
N SER A 466 -17.90 9.58 30.26
CA SER A 466 -19.35 9.73 30.05
C SER A 466 -20.07 8.37 30.01
N VAL A 467 -19.50 7.37 29.33
CA VAL A 467 -20.04 6.00 29.28
C VAL A 467 -20.12 5.36 30.68
N VAL A 468 -19.19 5.69 31.58
CA VAL A 468 -19.19 5.22 32.97
C VAL A 468 -20.25 5.91 33.85
N LYS A 469 -20.80 7.07 33.44
CA LYS A 469 -21.86 7.80 34.17
C LYS A 469 -23.19 7.75 33.41
N GLY A 470 -23.69 6.53 33.24
CA GLY A 470 -24.84 6.17 32.40
C GLY A 470 -25.97 7.20 32.33
N SER A 471 -26.01 7.92 31.21
CA SER A 471 -27.11 8.78 30.74
C SER A 471 -27.29 8.47 29.25
N SER A 472 -28.49 8.11 28.81
CA SER A 472 -28.71 7.62 27.43
C SER A 472 -29.30 8.69 26.50
N PRO A 473 -28.67 8.92 25.34
CA PRO A 473 -29.34 9.42 24.14
C PRO A 473 -29.88 8.25 23.29
N ARG A 474 -30.99 8.52 22.59
CA ARG A 474 -31.78 7.56 21.83
C ARG A 474 -31.17 7.17 20.48
N SER A 475 -31.32 5.88 20.17
CA SER A 475 -31.56 5.27 18.85
C SER A 475 -31.73 6.20 17.62
N ALA A 476 -30.70 6.20 16.78
CA ALA A 476 -30.72 6.23 15.31
C ALA A 476 -29.37 5.62 14.86
N LEU A 477 -29.21 4.88 13.75
CA LEU A 477 -30.06 4.63 12.58
C LEU A 477 -30.22 3.11 12.32
N SER A 478 -31.01 2.76 11.30
CA SER A 478 -31.15 1.40 10.74
C SER A 478 -30.06 1.08 9.71
N GLU A 479 -29.64 -0.19 9.63
CA GLU A 479 -28.91 -0.66 8.44
C GLU A 479 -29.91 -0.85 7.30
N ASP A 480 -29.76 -0.08 6.22
CA ASP A 480 -30.20 -0.43 4.86
C ASP A 480 -29.58 0.52 3.80
N GLU A 481 -28.30 0.88 3.94
CA GLU A 481 -27.62 1.69 2.91
C GLU A 481 -26.10 1.44 2.82
N PHE A 482 -25.63 1.12 1.61
CA PHE A 482 -24.23 1.28 1.19
C PHE A 482 -24.21 1.81 -0.25
N HIS A 483 -24.85 2.96 -0.45
CA HIS A 483 -24.79 3.73 -1.69
C HIS A 483 -23.64 4.73 -1.68
N ASP A 484 -23.42 5.40 -2.81
CA ASP A 484 -22.96 6.79 -2.76
C ASP A 484 -24.03 7.73 -3.30
N ALA A 485 -24.20 8.85 -2.58
CA ALA A 485 -24.92 10.06 -2.99
C ALA A 485 -26.31 9.87 -3.67
N VAL A 486 -27.35 9.72 -2.85
CA VAL A 486 -28.76 9.80 -3.26
C VAL A 486 -29.16 11.26 -3.56
N SER A 487 -30.28 11.44 -4.27
CA SER A 487 -30.92 12.74 -4.49
C SER A 487 -31.50 13.33 -3.20
N GLU A 488 -31.30 14.62 -2.97
CA GLU A 488 -32.18 15.41 -2.11
C GLU A 488 -33.46 15.82 -2.85
N SER A 489 -34.60 15.68 -2.16
CA SER A 489 -35.83 16.44 -2.37
C SER A 489 -36.41 16.67 -0.98
N GLY A 490 -36.39 17.92 -0.51
CA GLY A 490 -36.60 18.23 0.91
C GLY A 490 -38.01 18.69 1.27
N SER A 491 -38.15 19.13 2.52
CA SER A 491 -39.27 19.92 3.03
C SER A 491 -38.77 20.86 4.12
N GLU A 492 -38.99 22.17 3.96
CA GLU A 492 -38.65 23.18 4.97
C GLU A 492 -39.55 23.07 6.21
N LEU A 493 -39.04 23.48 7.37
CA LEU A 493 -39.84 24.20 8.37
C LEU A 493 -38.92 24.95 9.35
N SER A 494 -39.12 26.27 9.44
CA SER A 494 -38.28 27.19 10.21
C SER A 494 -38.43 27.03 11.73
N LEU A 495 -37.43 27.48 12.49
CA LEU A 495 -37.67 28.42 13.60
C LEU A 495 -36.38 29.20 13.98
N SER A 496 -36.58 30.48 14.31
CA SER A 496 -35.60 31.54 14.58
C SER A 496 -34.85 31.43 15.90
N GLY A 497 -33.64 32.04 16.01
CA GLY A 497 -33.09 32.40 17.32
C GLY A 497 -31.65 32.98 17.38
N PHE A 498 -31.52 34.31 17.17
CA PHE A 498 -30.48 35.22 17.74
C PHE A 498 -28.98 34.92 17.47
N GLU A 499 -28.18 35.76 16.80
CA GLU A 499 -27.55 37.03 17.29
C GLU A 499 -26.70 36.88 18.58
N THR A 500 -25.57 37.57 18.81
CA THR A 500 -24.66 38.47 18.03
C THR A 500 -23.36 38.54 18.85
N VAL A 501 -22.13 38.45 18.31
CA VAL A 501 -21.15 39.49 17.83
C VAL A 501 -19.97 38.75 17.12
N ALA A 502 -19.05 39.35 16.33
CA ALA A 502 -18.82 40.75 15.95
C ALA A 502 -18.34 40.89 14.49
N SER A 503 -18.76 41.98 13.84
CA SER A 503 -18.14 42.52 12.62
C SER A 503 -17.12 43.61 12.97
N ASN A 504 -16.24 43.94 12.04
CA ASN A 504 -15.88 45.34 11.73
C ASN A 504 -15.38 45.38 10.28
N SER A 505 -15.67 46.48 9.58
CA SER A 505 -15.65 46.54 8.11
C SER A 505 -15.46 47.96 7.60
N PHE A 506 -14.90 48.10 6.39
CA PHE A 506 -14.94 49.33 5.57
C PHE A 506 -14.14 50.52 6.17
N GLU A 507 -13.89 51.64 5.49
CA GLU A 507 -14.50 52.19 4.26
C GLU A 507 -13.51 52.38 3.07
N GLU A 508 -14.05 52.88 1.96
CA GLU A 508 -13.41 53.12 0.65
C GLU A 508 -12.92 54.59 0.53
N ASP A 509 -12.31 54.95 -0.62
CA ASP A 509 -12.43 56.28 -1.24
C ASP A 509 -12.09 56.17 -2.75
N GLU A 510 -12.74 56.99 -3.59
CA GLU A 510 -12.65 56.98 -5.06
C GLU A 510 -11.85 58.17 -5.63
N GLU A 511 -11.47 58.12 -6.92
CA GLU A 511 -11.74 59.16 -7.96
C GLU A 511 -10.96 58.89 -9.29
N GLU A 512 -11.71 58.85 -10.41
CA GLU A 512 -11.52 59.40 -11.80
C GLU A 512 -10.10 59.43 -12.49
N ASP A 513 -9.90 59.37 -13.82
CA ASP A 513 -10.81 59.48 -15.00
C ASP A 513 -10.24 58.83 -16.32
N GLU A 514 -11.08 58.75 -17.36
CA GLU A 514 -10.89 58.58 -18.84
C GLU A 514 -9.82 57.65 -19.49
N GLY A 515 -10.24 56.91 -20.55
CA GLY A 515 -9.46 56.95 -21.82
C GLY A 515 -9.27 55.69 -22.71
N SER A 516 -10.08 55.56 -23.76
CA SER A 516 -9.70 55.10 -25.14
C SER A 516 -9.28 53.63 -25.49
N VAL A 517 -10.27 52.84 -25.91
CA VAL A 517 -10.33 51.89 -27.08
C VAL A 517 -9.06 51.29 -27.78
N MET A 518 -9.09 49.95 -27.90
CA MET A 518 -8.82 49.07 -29.08
C MET A 518 -7.41 48.64 -29.56
N LEU A 519 -7.30 47.31 -29.77
CA LEU A 519 -6.68 46.53 -30.87
C LEU A 519 -5.16 46.21 -30.96
N SER A 520 -4.93 44.88 -31.12
CA SER A 520 -4.09 44.19 -32.13
C SER A 520 -2.73 43.53 -31.77
N SER A 521 -2.68 42.26 -32.16
CA SER A 521 -1.62 41.28 -32.48
C SER A 521 -0.11 41.59 -32.32
N PRO A 522 0.70 40.63 -31.80
CA PRO A 522 2.16 40.66 -31.85
C PRO A 522 2.75 39.98 -33.09
N CYS A 523 3.79 40.56 -33.72
CA CYS A 523 4.72 39.81 -34.58
C CYS A 523 5.97 40.64 -35.01
N SER A 524 7.19 40.22 -34.63
CA SER A 524 8.40 40.27 -35.48
C SER A 524 9.68 39.77 -34.78
N SER A 525 10.31 38.75 -35.36
CA SER A 525 11.71 38.32 -35.12
C SER A 525 12.70 39.20 -35.97
N PRO A 526 14.06 39.01 -36.08
CA PRO A 526 14.76 37.71 -36.21
C PRO A 526 16.23 37.54 -35.69
N ALA A 527 16.60 36.27 -35.50
CA ALA A 527 17.85 35.55 -35.84
C ALA A 527 19.28 36.14 -35.70
N THR A 528 20.22 35.26 -35.26
CA THR A 528 21.53 34.86 -35.89
C THR A 528 22.46 34.32 -34.78
N SER A 529 22.84 33.03 -34.63
CA SER A 529 23.33 31.94 -35.50
C SER A 529 24.86 31.70 -35.36
N MET A 530 25.33 30.49 -35.73
CA MET A 530 26.66 29.81 -35.62
C MET A 530 26.67 28.74 -34.51
N LEU A 531 26.40 27.45 -34.80
CA LEU A 531 27.23 26.42 -35.49
C LEU A 531 28.49 26.05 -34.65
N GLN A 532 28.78 24.78 -34.38
CA GLN A 532 28.95 23.65 -35.32
C GLN A 532 28.44 22.33 -34.68
N GLU A 533 27.43 21.68 -35.25
CA GLU A 533 27.51 20.46 -36.10
C GLU A 533 28.32 19.29 -35.53
N ASP A 534 27.64 18.17 -35.27
CA ASP A 534 28.02 16.89 -35.87
C ASP A 534 26.75 16.14 -36.29
N HIS A 535 26.73 15.55 -37.49
CA HIS A 535 25.49 15.22 -38.21
C HIS A 535 25.44 13.73 -38.58
N HIS A 536 24.49 12.98 -38.02
CA HIS A 536 23.86 11.84 -38.71
C HIS A 536 22.45 11.64 -38.17
N GLY A 537 21.46 12.21 -38.88
CA GLY A 537 20.05 11.87 -38.68
C GLY A 537 19.67 10.67 -39.54
N ASP A 538 18.81 9.80 -39.02
CA ASP A 538 18.05 8.86 -39.83
C ASP A 538 16.69 9.49 -40.20
N ARG A 539 16.11 9.08 -41.33
CA ARG A 539 14.94 9.74 -41.93
C ARG A 539 13.63 9.11 -41.48
N ASP A 540 12.53 9.86 -41.69
CA ASP A 540 11.21 9.27 -41.89
C ASP A 540 11.20 8.43 -43.18
N GLU A 541 11.72 7.21 -43.11
CA GLU A 541 11.51 6.21 -44.17
C GLU A 541 10.14 5.55 -44.00
N THR A 542 9.17 6.08 -44.74
CA THR A 542 7.99 5.31 -45.15
C THR A 542 8.44 4.18 -46.07
N GLN A 543 8.82 3.03 -45.49
CA GLN A 543 9.20 1.85 -46.27
C GLN A 543 8.07 1.46 -47.24
N SER A 544 8.43 1.14 -48.47
CA SER A 544 7.52 0.81 -49.58
C SER A 544 6.70 -0.49 -49.41
N ASN A 545 6.67 -1.03 -48.19
CA ASN A 545 6.10 -2.34 -47.84
C ASN A 545 4.80 -2.22 -47.02
N GLY A 546 4.36 -1.02 -46.65
CA GLY A 546 3.07 -0.79 -45.99
C GLY A 546 2.95 -1.26 -44.54
N ILE A 547 4.07 -1.46 -43.83
CA ILE A 547 4.08 -1.91 -42.44
C ILE A 547 4.03 -0.68 -41.51
N THR A 548 2.92 -0.51 -40.80
CA THR A 548 2.73 0.55 -39.79
C THR A 548 3.63 0.31 -38.57
N LYS A 549 4.42 1.32 -38.17
CA LYS A 549 5.38 1.23 -37.06
C LYS A 549 4.76 1.75 -35.76
N HIS A 550 4.12 0.86 -35.01
CA HIS A 550 3.55 1.16 -33.69
C HIS A 550 4.61 1.52 -32.62
N ARG A 551 4.22 2.25 -31.57
CA ARG A 551 5.14 2.61 -30.47
C ARG A 551 5.61 1.41 -29.63
N ALA A 552 6.80 1.57 -29.05
CA ALA A 552 7.48 0.60 -28.18
C ALA A 552 7.73 1.12 -26.74
N SER A 553 7.15 2.27 -26.40
CA SER A 553 7.16 2.89 -25.08
C SER A 553 5.97 3.85 -24.95
N LEU A 554 5.61 4.22 -23.72
CA LEU A 554 4.74 5.36 -23.47
C LEU A 554 5.57 6.68 -23.53
N PRO A 555 4.94 7.87 -23.62
CA PRO A 555 5.64 9.15 -23.62
C PRO A 555 6.39 9.43 -22.31
N ALA A 556 5.85 9.00 -21.17
CA ALA A 556 6.49 9.10 -19.86
C ALA A 556 6.56 7.74 -19.15
N PRO A 557 7.59 7.51 -18.29
CA PRO A 557 7.62 6.35 -17.40
C PRO A 557 6.58 6.49 -16.28
N MET A 558 6.25 5.36 -15.64
CA MET A 558 5.42 5.38 -14.43
C MET A 558 6.14 6.06 -13.27
N PHE A 559 5.40 6.84 -12.49
CA PHE A 559 5.86 7.43 -11.23
C PHE A 559 6.13 6.35 -10.17
N SER A 560 6.96 6.70 -9.20
CA SER A 560 7.17 5.88 -8.00
C SER A 560 5.87 5.80 -7.19
N ARG A 561 5.38 4.57 -6.99
CA ARG A 561 4.24 4.28 -6.09
C ARG A 561 4.67 4.21 -4.62
N ASN A 562 5.97 4.26 -4.32
CA ASN A 562 6.49 4.11 -2.95
C ASN A 562 6.26 5.36 -2.09
N ASP A 563 6.12 6.53 -2.73
CA ASP A 563 5.95 7.82 -2.05
C ASP A 563 4.52 8.05 -1.52
N PHE A 564 3.58 7.15 -1.86
CA PHE A 564 2.17 7.25 -1.48
C PHE A 564 1.66 5.99 -0.77
N SER A 565 1.29 6.14 0.50
CA SER A 565 0.59 5.08 1.23
C SER A 565 -0.90 5.06 0.92
N ILE A 566 -1.46 3.90 0.59
CA ILE A 566 -2.93 3.69 0.57
C ILE A 566 -3.56 4.12 1.91
N TRP A 567 -2.82 3.95 3.02
CA TRP A 567 -3.27 4.35 4.35
C TRP A 567 -3.33 5.87 4.55
N SER A 568 -2.50 6.70 3.91
CA SER A 568 -2.62 8.16 4.03
C SER A 568 -3.85 8.69 3.30
N ILE A 569 -4.21 8.05 2.18
CA ILE A 569 -5.40 8.39 1.40
C ILE A 569 -6.67 7.94 2.14
N LEU A 570 -6.71 6.71 2.66
CA LEU A 570 -7.81 6.25 3.52
C LEU A 570 -7.93 7.09 4.80
N ARG A 571 -6.81 7.53 5.40
CA ARG A 571 -6.78 8.44 6.56
C ARG A 571 -7.43 9.79 6.26
N ASN A 572 -7.10 10.40 5.13
CA ASN A 572 -7.67 11.68 4.72
C ASN A 572 -9.18 11.60 4.42
N CYS A 573 -9.74 10.39 4.35
CA CYS A 573 -11.16 10.14 4.16
C CYS A 573 -11.88 9.69 5.45
N ILE A 574 -11.20 9.65 6.60
CA ILE A 574 -11.84 9.35 7.90
C ILE A 574 -12.81 10.51 8.22
N GLY A 575 -14.10 10.19 8.30
CA GLY A 575 -15.18 11.18 8.45
C GLY A 575 -15.94 11.50 7.16
N MET A 576 -15.48 10.99 6.01
CA MET A 576 -16.24 11.00 4.75
C MET A 576 -16.89 9.62 4.52
N GLU A 577 -17.98 9.58 3.76
CA GLU A 577 -18.56 8.32 3.30
C GLU A 577 -17.57 7.59 2.37
N LEU A 578 -17.22 6.34 2.70
CA LEU A 578 -16.22 5.54 1.99
C LEU A 578 -16.51 5.32 0.50
N SER A 579 -17.78 5.43 0.12
CA SER A 579 -18.31 5.29 -1.22
C SER A 579 -18.16 6.56 -2.08
N LYS A 580 -17.87 7.71 -1.46
CA LYS A 580 -17.75 9.06 -2.08
C LYS A 580 -16.35 9.40 -2.59
N ILE A 581 -15.40 8.47 -2.43
CA ILE A 581 -13.96 8.69 -2.62
C ILE A 581 -13.55 8.23 -4.01
N THR A 582 -13.21 9.17 -4.88
CA THR A 582 -12.59 8.86 -6.18
C THR A 582 -11.19 8.29 -5.97
N MET A 583 -10.96 7.02 -6.29
CA MET A 583 -9.63 6.39 -6.20
C MET A 583 -8.56 7.25 -6.89
N PRO A 584 -7.52 7.75 -6.19
CA PRO A 584 -6.53 8.65 -6.78
C PRO A 584 -5.80 8.05 -7.98
N VAL A 585 -5.44 8.91 -8.95
CA VAL A 585 -4.83 8.53 -10.23
C VAL A 585 -3.54 7.73 -10.06
N ILE A 586 -2.81 7.91 -8.96
CA ILE A 586 -1.60 7.12 -8.65
C ILE A 586 -1.81 5.59 -8.58
N PHE A 587 -3.03 5.11 -8.33
CA PHE A 587 -3.37 3.69 -8.36
C PHE A 587 -3.86 3.20 -9.72
N ASN A 588 -4.08 4.13 -10.66
CA ASN A 588 -4.42 3.79 -12.02
C ASN A 588 -3.20 3.31 -12.83
N GLU A 589 -3.48 2.96 -14.07
CA GLU A 589 -2.56 2.84 -15.20
C GLU A 589 -3.19 3.64 -16.37
N PRO A 590 -2.42 4.13 -17.35
CA PRO A 590 -2.94 4.95 -18.45
C PRO A 590 -3.66 4.13 -19.53
N LEU A 591 -4.64 3.32 -19.13
CA LEU A 591 -5.56 2.60 -20.00
C LEU A 591 -6.98 2.58 -19.41
N SER A 592 -8.00 2.68 -20.27
CA SER A 592 -9.40 2.41 -19.93
C SER A 592 -9.64 0.92 -19.71
N PHE A 593 -10.66 0.53 -18.95
CA PHE A 593 -11.03 -0.88 -18.83
C PHE A 593 -11.47 -1.49 -20.18
N LEU A 594 -11.96 -0.67 -21.12
CA LEU A 594 -12.25 -1.10 -22.50
C LEU A 594 -10.97 -1.54 -23.25
N GLN A 595 -9.87 -0.80 -23.05
CA GLN A 595 -8.55 -1.17 -23.55
C GLN A 595 -8.02 -2.43 -22.84
N ARG A 596 -8.14 -2.52 -21.51
CA ARG A 596 -7.74 -3.73 -20.73
C ARG A 596 -8.49 -5.00 -21.19
N LEU A 597 -9.73 -4.90 -21.64
CA LEU A 597 -10.48 -6.02 -22.24
C LEU A 597 -10.00 -6.36 -23.66
N THR A 598 -9.53 -5.38 -24.43
CA THR A 598 -9.00 -5.60 -25.79
C THR A 598 -7.73 -6.44 -25.81
N GLU A 599 -6.99 -6.50 -24.70
CA GLU A 599 -5.83 -7.39 -24.53
C GLU A 599 -6.16 -8.89 -24.68
N TYR A 600 -7.44 -9.27 -24.59
CA TYR A 600 -7.88 -10.62 -24.95
C TYR A 600 -7.47 -11.01 -26.39
N MET A 601 -7.28 -10.03 -27.27
CA MET A 601 -6.90 -10.21 -28.67
C MET A 601 -5.38 -10.25 -28.93
N GLU A 602 -4.51 -10.11 -27.91
CA GLU A 602 -3.05 -10.13 -28.07
C GLU A 602 -2.55 -11.42 -28.77
N HIS A 603 -3.25 -12.53 -28.59
CA HIS A 603 -2.88 -13.86 -29.12
C HIS A 603 -3.86 -14.37 -30.19
N THR A 604 -4.48 -13.48 -30.97
CA THR A 604 -5.49 -13.79 -32.01
C THR A 604 -5.05 -14.85 -33.04
N TYR A 605 -3.75 -15.04 -33.25
CA TYR A 605 -3.22 -16.11 -34.10
C TYR A 605 -3.72 -17.52 -33.70
N LEU A 606 -4.05 -17.75 -32.42
CA LEU A 606 -4.63 -19.01 -31.92
C LEU A 606 -6.04 -19.25 -32.48
N ILE A 607 -6.83 -18.19 -32.70
CA ILE A 607 -8.14 -18.28 -33.35
C ILE A 607 -7.96 -18.66 -34.82
N HIS A 608 -7.02 -18.03 -35.54
CA HIS A 608 -6.74 -18.40 -36.94
C HIS A 608 -6.16 -19.81 -37.08
N GLN A 609 -5.38 -20.30 -36.10
CA GLN A 609 -4.93 -21.70 -36.03
C GLN A 609 -6.10 -22.66 -35.82
N ALA A 610 -7.02 -22.36 -34.89
CA ALA A 610 -8.26 -23.12 -34.72
C ALA A 610 -9.05 -23.14 -36.04
N ASN A 611 -9.28 -21.98 -36.64
CA ASN A 611 -10.06 -21.86 -37.86
C ASN A 611 -9.42 -22.58 -39.06
N SER A 612 -8.09 -22.70 -39.09
CA SER A 612 -7.35 -23.46 -40.10
C SER A 612 -7.52 -24.98 -39.96
N SER A 613 -7.70 -25.49 -38.74
CA SER A 613 -7.78 -26.94 -38.47
C SER A 613 -9.13 -27.56 -38.85
N SER A 614 -9.08 -28.76 -39.46
CA SER A 614 -10.25 -29.59 -39.75
C SER A 614 -10.73 -30.43 -38.56
N ASP A 615 -9.86 -30.75 -37.60
CA ASP A 615 -10.20 -31.56 -36.42
C ASP A 615 -10.81 -30.71 -35.29
N PRO A 616 -12.06 -30.97 -34.84
CA PRO A 616 -12.68 -30.29 -33.69
C PRO A 616 -11.84 -30.32 -32.41
N ILE A 617 -11.02 -31.36 -32.19
CA ILE A 617 -10.17 -31.50 -31.00
C ILE A 617 -8.97 -30.58 -31.08
N GLU A 618 -8.30 -30.47 -32.23
CA GLU A 618 -7.26 -29.46 -32.45
C GLU A 618 -7.82 -28.03 -32.38
N ARG A 619 -9.06 -27.81 -32.86
CA ARG A 619 -9.74 -26.53 -32.63
C ARG A 619 -9.97 -26.24 -31.15
N MET A 620 -10.48 -27.21 -30.39
CA MET A 620 -10.69 -27.06 -28.94
C MET A 620 -9.38 -26.83 -28.18
N LYS A 621 -8.26 -27.48 -28.57
CA LYS A 621 -6.92 -27.18 -28.03
C LYS A 621 -6.55 -25.70 -28.26
N CYS A 622 -6.72 -25.21 -29.49
CA CYS A 622 -6.39 -23.82 -29.85
C CYS A 622 -7.29 -22.80 -29.13
N VAL A 623 -8.60 -23.06 -29.01
CA VAL A 623 -9.52 -22.19 -28.27
C VAL A 623 -9.26 -22.21 -26.75
N ALA A 624 -8.92 -23.38 -26.18
CA ALA A 624 -8.51 -23.47 -24.78
C ALA A 624 -7.19 -22.72 -24.51
N ALA A 625 -6.23 -22.79 -25.42
CA ALA A 625 -5.01 -22.00 -25.35
C ALA A 625 -5.29 -20.49 -25.49
N PHE A 626 -6.20 -20.10 -26.39
CA PHE A 626 -6.65 -18.71 -26.54
C PHE A 626 -7.27 -18.18 -25.24
N ALA A 627 -8.21 -18.92 -24.63
CA ALA A 627 -8.86 -18.55 -23.38
C ALA A 627 -7.89 -18.38 -22.19
N VAL A 628 -6.79 -19.16 -22.14
CA VAL A 628 -5.71 -18.94 -21.15
C VAL A 628 -4.86 -17.72 -21.51
N SER A 629 -4.48 -17.57 -22.79
CA SER A 629 -3.63 -16.48 -23.25
C SER A 629 -4.27 -15.09 -23.12
N ALA A 630 -5.59 -14.99 -23.27
CA ALA A 630 -6.36 -13.75 -23.15
C ALA A 630 -6.23 -13.11 -21.76
N VAL A 631 -5.96 -13.90 -20.72
CA VAL A 631 -5.77 -13.41 -19.35
C VAL A 631 -4.29 -13.43 -18.90
N ALA A 632 -3.35 -13.71 -19.80
CA ALA A 632 -1.92 -13.81 -19.46
C ALA A 632 -1.27 -12.45 -19.15
N SER A 633 -1.69 -11.38 -19.84
CA SER A 633 -1.10 -10.04 -19.73
C SER A 633 -1.24 -9.40 -18.33
N GLN A 634 -2.11 -9.95 -17.47
CA GLN A 634 -2.45 -9.41 -16.16
C GLN A 634 -1.33 -9.57 -15.10
N TRP A 635 -0.33 -10.43 -15.35
CA TRP A 635 0.80 -10.66 -14.45
C TRP A 635 1.55 -9.35 -14.14
N GLU A 636 2.00 -9.12 -12.90
CA GLU A 636 2.63 -7.87 -12.39
C GLU A 636 1.82 -6.56 -12.56
N ARG A 637 0.72 -6.54 -13.33
CA ARG A 637 -0.03 -5.33 -13.71
C ARG A 637 -1.04 -4.88 -12.64
N THR A 638 -0.47 -4.52 -11.51
CA THR A 638 -1.10 -4.05 -10.27
C THR A 638 -1.78 -2.68 -10.38
N GLY A 639 -1.68 -1.98 -11.53
CA GLY A 639 -2.45 -0.78 -11.79
C GLY A 639 -3.91 -1.09 -12.10
N LYS A 640 -4.82 -0.24 -11.61
CA LYS A 640 -6.25 -0.31 -11.94
C LYS A 640 -6.49 0.43 -13.27
N PRO A 641 -7.09 -0.17 -14.31
CA PRO A 641 -7.52 0.61 -15.46
C PRO A 641 -8.55 1.68 -15.06
N PHE A 642 -8.64 2.77 -15.83
CA PHE A 642 -9.66 3.80 -15.61
C PHE A 642 -11.07 3.19 -15.76
N ASN A 643 -11.98 3.61 -14.88
CA ASN A 643 -13.39 3.21 -14.98
C ASN A 643 -14.02 3.94 -16.17
N PRO A 644 -14.56 3.24 -17.19
CA PRO A 644 -15.09 3.91 -18.36
C PRO A 644 -16.34 4.74 -18.03
N LEU A 645 -16.50 5.88 -18.70
CA LEU A 645 -17.72 6.68 -18.59
C LEU A 645 -18.88 5.98 -19.32
N LEU A 646 -20.13 6.20 -18.90
CA LEU A 646 -21.30 5.63 -19.56
C LEU A 646 -21.44 6.15 -21.00
N GLY A 647 -21.33 5.25 -21.98
CA GLY A 647 -21.24 5.61 -23.41
C GLY A 647 -19.82 5.89 -23.92
N GLU A 648 -18.79 5.69 -23.09
CA GLU A 648 -17.39 5.58 -23.55
C GLU A 648 -17.25 4.39 -24.50
N THR A 649 -16.50 4.57 -25.58
CA THR A 649 -16.18 3.54 -26.57
C THR A 649 -14.67 3.34 -26.68
N TYR A 650 -14.28 2.22 -27.27
CA TYR A 650 -12.91 2.02 -27.72
C TYR A 650 -12.87 1.10 -28.94
N GLU A 651 -12.22 1.53 -30.01
CA GLU A 651 -11.90 0.68 -31.16
C GLU A 651 -10.43 0.28 -31.24
N LEU A 652 -10.18 -0.86 -31.90
CA LEU A 652 -8.86 -1.25 -32.36
C LEU A 652 -8.97 -1.99 -33.70
N VAL A 653 -8.18 -1.57 -34.69
CA VAL A 653 -7.96 -2.30 -35.95
C VAL A 653 -6.52 -2.78 -35.98
N ARG A 654 -6.30 -4.05 -36.36
CA ARG A 654 -4.98 -4.68 -36.48
C ARG A 654 -4.92 -5.54 -37.73
N ASP A 655 -4.54 -4.92 -38.85
CA ASP A 655 -4.37 -5.61 -40.14
C ASP A 655 -3.29 -6.69 -40.09
N ASP A 656 -2.25 -6.49 -39.28
CA ASP A 656 -1.15 -7.42 -39.03
C ASP A 656 -1.59 -8.67 -38.24
N LEU A 657 -2.54 -8.51 -37.31
CA LEU A 657 -3.14 -9.59 -36.52
C LEU A 657 -4.47 -10.11 -37.09
N GLY A 658 -4.97 -9.51 -38.18
CA GLY A 658 -6.13 -9.96 -38.93
C GLY A 658 -7.51 -9.66 -38.32
N PHE A 659 -7.66 -8.69 -37.41
CA PHE A 659 -8.94 -8.40 -36.74
C PHE A 659 -9.25 -6.91 -36.60
N ARG A 660 -10.54 -6.60 -36.34
CA ARG A 660 -10.99 -5.33 -35.75
C ARG A 660 -11.91 -5.58 -34.55
N LEU A 661 -11.89 -4.68 -33.57
CA LEU A 661 -12.67 -4.74 -32.33
C LEU A 661 -13.31 -3.37 -32.04
N ILE A 662 -14.56 -3.40 -31.57
CA ILE A 662 -15.26 -2.28 -30.92
C ILE A 662 -15.73 -2.71 -29.53
N SER A 663 -15.67 -1.80 -28.57
CA SER A 663 -16.23 -1.96 -27.22
C SER A 663 -16.94 -0.68 -26.76
N GLU A 664 -17.95 -0.84 -25.90
CA GLU A 664 -18.76 0.25 -25.33
C GLU A 664 -19.04 -0.01 -23.84
N GLN A 665 -19.01 1.04 -23.03
CA GLN A 665 -19.48 1.01 -21.65
C GLN A 665 -21.01 1.12 -21.61
N VAL A 666 -21.67 -0.03 -21.80
CA VAL A 666 -23.13 -0.16 -21.92
C VAL A 666 -23.91 0.09 -20.61
N SER A 667 -23.24 0.01 -19.45
CA SER A 667 -23.85 0.35 -18.15
C SER A 667 -22.80 0.82 -17.14
N HIS A 668 -23.21 1.66 -16.18
CA HIS A 668 -22.36 2.14 -15.08
C HIS A 668 -22.79 1.64 -13.69
N HIS A 669 -24.05 1.22 -13.53
CA HIS A 669 -24.59 0.66 -12.28
C HIS A 669 -25.50 -0.56 -12.57
N PRO A 670 -24.99 -1.81 -12.52
CA PRO A 670 -23.56 -2.17 -12.36
C PRO A 670 -22.71 -1.73 -13.56
N PRO A 671 -21.38 -1.58 -13.40
CA PRO A 671 -20.49 -1.31 -14.51
C PRO A 671 -20.43 -2.53 -15.43
N VAL A 672 -20.87 -2.38 -16.68
CA VAL A 672 -20.81 -3.41 -17.72
C VAL A 672 -20.16 -2.83 -18.96
N SER A 673 -19.13 -3.51 -19.45
CA SER A 673 -18.46 -3.21 -20.71
C SER A 673 -18.79 -4.32 -21.70
N ALA A 674 -19.31 -3.97 -22.88
CA ALA A 674 -19.54 -4.91 -23.97
C ALA A 674 -18.43 -4.78 -25.01
N PHE A 675 -18.06 -5.88 -25.67
CA PHE A 675 -17.09 -5.89 -26.75
C PHE A 675 -17.50 -6.84 -27.87
N HIS A 676 -17.08 -6.52 -29.09
CA HIS A 676 -17.28 -7.31 -30.29
C HIS A 676 -16.08 -7.15 -31.21
N ALA A 677 -15.47 -8.27 -31.58
CA ALA A 677 -14.38 -8.34 -32.52
C ALA A 677 -14.70 -9.32 -33.65
N GLU A 678 -14.20 -9.02 -34.83
CA GLU A 678 -14.41 -9.80 -36.03
C GLU A 678 -13.09 -9.91 -36.80
N GLY A 679 -12.82 -11.10 -37.35
CA GLY A 679 -11.70 -11.28 -38.25
C GLY A 679 -11.93 -10.48 -39.54
N LEU A 680 -10.91 -9.78 -40.04
CA LEU A 680 -10.99 -8.96 -41.26
C LEU A 680 -11.31 -9.78 -42.52
N LYS A 681 -11.14 -11.10 -42.44
CA LYS A 681 -11.51 -12.08 -43.48
C LYS A 681 -12.89 -12.71 -43.25
N GLN A 682 -13.68 -12.15 -42.31
CA GLN A 682 -14.96 -12.67 -41.81
C GLN A 682 -14.85 -14.12 -41.32
N ASP A 683 -13.67 -14.49 -40.81
CA ASP A 683 -13.30 -15.88 -40.56
C ASP A 683 -13.58 -16.33 -39.12
N PHE A 684 -13.71 -15.39 -38.18
CA PHE A 684 -14.18 -15.61 -36.81
C PHE A 684 -14.97 -14.38 -36.29
N VAL A 685 -15.76 -14.58 -35.24
CA VAL A 685 -16.37 -13.50 -34.42
C VAL A 685 -16.13 -13.80 -32.95
N PHE A 686 -15.70 -12.81 -32.17
CA PHE A 686 -15.38 -12.93 -30.74
C PHE A 686 -16.05 -11.80 -29.96
N HIS A 687 -16.96 -12.11 -29.04
CA HIS A 687 -17.74 -11.09 -28.34
C HIS A 687 -18.10 -11.51 -26.90
N GLY A 688 -18.60 -10.55 -26.13
CA GLY A 688 -19.16 -10.77 -24.80
C GLY A 688 -19.38 -9.48 -24.05
N SER A 689 -19.86 -9.61 -22.81
CA SER A 689 -20.04 -8.49 -21.90
C SER A 689 -19.51 -8.82 -20.50
N ILE A 690 -18.74 -7.91 -19.91
CA ILE A 690 -18.03 -8.13 -18.63
C ILE A 690 -18.47 -7.10 -17.58
N TYR A 691 -18.90 -7.63 -16.45
CA TYR A 691 -19.09 -6.92 -15.19
C TYR A 691 -18.04 -7.42 -14.17
N PRO A 692 -16.99 -6.64 -13.87
CA PRO A 692 -16.02 -7.00 -12.84
C PRO A 692 -16.63 -6.77 -11.44
N LYS A 693 -17.26 -7.79 -10.85
CA LYS A 693 -17.77 -7.70 -9.47
C LYS A 693 -16.61 -7.74 -8.49
N LEU A 694 -16.34 -6.62 -7.83
CA LEU A 694 -15.31 -6.51 -6.80
C LEU A 694 -15.79 -7.06 -5.45
N LYS A 695 -14.89 -7.68 -4.69
CA LYS A 695 -15.06 -8.02 -3.26
C LYS A 695 -13.76 -7.71 -2.51
N PHE A 696 -13.87 -7.16 -1.31
CA PHE A 696 -12.72 -6.86 -0.46
C PHE A 696 -12.64 -7.84 0.70
N TRP A 697 -11.48 -8.45 0.88
CA TRP A 697 -11.20 -9.51 1.87
C TRP A 697 -10.13 -9.10 2.88
N GLY A 698 -10.16 -7.83 3.33
CA GLY A 698 -9.26 -7.29 4.36
C GLY A 698 -7.83 -7.00 3.88
N LYS A 699 -7.14 -7.98 3.29
CA LYS A 699 -5.78 -7.85 2.74
C LYS A 699 -5.72 -7.94 1.20
N SER A 700 -6.79 -8.40 0.57
CA SER A 700 -6.88 -8.60 -0.88
C SER A 700 -8.19 -8.05 -1.46
N VAL A 701 -8.20 -7.79 -2.78
CA VAL A 701 -9.41 -7.52 -3.56
C VAL A 701 -9.57 -8.61 -4.62
N GLU A 702 -10.69 -9.33 -4.58
CA GLU A 702 -11.14 -10.17 -5.69
C GLU A 702 -11.87 -9.31 -6.74
N ALA A 703 -11.60 -9.57 -8.01
CA ALA A 703 -12.40 -9.16 -9.14
C ALA A 703 -12.94 -10.41 -9.84
N GLU A 704 -14.25 -10.63 -9.73
CA GLU A 704 -14.98 -11.73 -10.36
C GLU A 704 -15.56 -11.24 -11.70
N PRO A 705 -14.98 -11.60 -12.87
CA PRO A 705 -15.41 -11.10 -14.17
C PRO A 705 -16.69 -11.82 -14.62
N LYS A 706 -17.84 -11.31 -14.21
CA LYS A 706 -19.15 -11.86 -14.58
C LYS A 706 -19.45 -11.53 -16.03
N GLY A 707 -19.57 -12.57 -16.84
CA GLY A 707 -19.88 -12.47 -18.26
C GLY A 707 -19.69 -13.80 -18.96
N ILE A 708 -20.36 -14.00 -20.10
CA ILE A 708 -20.06 -15.10 -21.01
C ILE A 708 -19.23 -14.55 -22.16
N ILE A 709 -18.08 -15.17 -22.38
CA ILE A 709 -17.26 -14.97 -23.56
C ILE A 709 -17.74 -15.92 -24.65
N THR A 710 -17.92 -15.44 -25.87
CA THR A 710 -18.36 -16.24 -27.03
C THR A 710 -17.36 -16.09 -28.18
N LEU A 711 -16.94 -17.21 -28.77
CA LEU A 711 -16.13 -17.27 -29.99
C LEU A 711 -16.86 -18.13 -31.03
N GLU A 712 -17.25 -17.53 -32.14
CA GLU A 712 -17.82 -18.22 -33.30
C GLU A 712 -16.75 -18.44 -34.38
N LEU A 713 -16.77 -19.62 -35.01
CA LEU A 713 -15.97 -19.97 -36.19
C LEU A 713 -16.93 -20.29 -37.36
N PRO A 714 -17.41 -19.28 -38.12
CA PRO A 714 -18.44 -19.46 -39.14
C PRO A 714 -18.13 -20.53 -40.19
N LYS A 715 -16.85 -20.64 -40.59
CA LYS A 715 -16.33 -21.68 -41.52
C LYS A 715 -16.69 -23.11 -41.11
N HIS A 716 -16.73 -23.39 -39.80
CA HIS A 716 -17.05 -24.72 -39.25
C HIS A 716 -18.49 -24.82 -38.75
N ASN A 717 -19.22 -23.69 -38.69
CA ASN A 717 -20.53 -23.56 -38.05
C ASN A 717 -20.50 -23.99 -36.57
N GLU A 718 -19.45 -23.57 -35.86
CA GLU A 718 -19.19 -23.88 -34.46
C GLU A 718 -19.11 -22.61 -33.62
N ALA A 719 -19.53 -22.72 -32.36
CA ALA A 719 -19.41 -21.65 -31.37
C ALA A 719 -18.93 -22.23 -30.04
N TYR A 720 -18.05 -21.49 -29.39
CA TYR A 720 -17.42 -21.83 -28.12
C TYR A 720 -17.79 -20.77 -27.08
N THR A 721 -18.18 -21.20 -25.87
CA THR A 721 -18.44 -20.26 -24.78
C THR A 721 -17.72 -20.65 -23.50
N TRP A 722 -17.28 -19.65 -22.73
CA TRP A 722 -16.67 -19.82 -21.40
C TRP A 722 -16.89 -18.59 -20.51
N THR A 723 -16.44 -18.69 -19.26
CA THR A 723 -16.34 -17.58 -18.31
C THR A 723 -14.89 -17.43 -17.88
N ASN A 724 -14.38 -16.20 -17.70
CA ASN A 724 -13.00 -15.97 -17.29
C ASN A 724 -12.77 -16.28 -15.78
N PRO A 725 -11.54 -16.61 -15.35
CA PRO A 725 -11.24 -16.93 -13.95
C PRO A 725 -11.34 -15.69 -13.04
N THR A 726 -11.47 -15.89 -11.73
CA THR A 726 -11.41 -14.80 -10.75
C THR A 726 -9.97 -14.29 -10.66
N CYS A 727 -9.80 -12.97 -10.77
CA CYS A 727 -8.53 -12.30 -10.51
C CYS A 727 -8.51 -11.83 -9.04
N CYS A 728 -7.38 -11.97 -8.36
CA CYS A 728 -7.20 -11.48 -6.98
C CYS A 728 -5.94 -10.62 -6.90
N VAL A 729 -6.08 -9.40 -6.36
CA VAL A 729 -4.95 -8.52 -6.05
C VAL A 729 -4.67 -8.62 -4.56
N HIS A 730 -3.48 -9.06 -4.19
CA HIS A 730 -3.08 -9.29 -2.81
C HIS A 730 -2.28 -8.12 -2.23
N ASN A 731 -2.22 -8.05 -0.90
CA ASN A 731 -1.46 -7.07 -0.11
C ASN A 731 -1.91 -5.60 -0.29
N ILE A 732 -3.20 -5.35 -0.55
CA ILE A 732 -3.71 -4.02 -0.93
C ILE A 732 -3.75 -2.95 0.18
N ILE A 733 -3.18 -3.25 1.36
CA ILE A 733 -3.00 -2.27 2.45
C ILE A 733 -1.52 -2.16 2.83
N VAL A 734 -0.81 -3.29 2.97
CA VAL A 734 0.60 -3.36 3.37
C VAL A 734 1.28 -4.53 2.67
N GLY A 735 2.47 -4.30 2.11
CA GLY A 735 3.29 -5.29 1.43
C GLY A 735 3.38 -5.05 -0.08
N GLN A 736 4.16 -5.87 -0.77
CA GLN A 736 4.25 -5.81 -2.23
C GLN A 736 2.95 -6.33 -2.86
N LEU A 737 2.31 -5.52 -3.70
CA LEU A 737 1.16 -5.92 -4.50
C LEU A 737 1.55 -7.04 -5.46
N TRP A 738 0.74 -8.10 -5.51
CA TRP A 738 0.87 -9.17 -6.52
C TRP A 738 -0.51 -9.68 -6.95
N ILE A 739 -0.56 -10.33 -8.11
CA ILE A 739 -1.81 -10.76 -8.76
C ILE A 739 -1.85 -12.28 -8.86
N GLU A 740 -2.97 -12.85 -8.47
CA GLU A 740 -3.33 -14.25 -8.71
C GLU A 740 -4.53 -14.35 -9.66
N GLN A 741 -4.65 -15.48 -10.37
CA GLN A 741 -5.90 -15.89 -11.01
C GLN A 741 -6.20 -17.34 -10.65
N TYR A 742 -7.44 -17.62 -10.22
CA TYR A 742 -7.90 -18.95 -9.86
C TYR A 742 -9.36 -19.18 -10.27
N GLY A 743 -9.76 -20.46 -10.30
CA GLY A 743 -11.13 -20.88 -10.61
C GLY A 743 -11.19 -21.92 -11.72
N ASN A 744 -12.41 -22.37 -12.03
CA ASN A 744 -12.65 -23.33 -13.10
C ASN A 744 -13.21 -22.59 -14.33
N VAL A 745 -12.54 -22.77 -15.47
CA VAL A 745 -12.98 -22.28 -16.78
C VAL A 745 -13.44 -23.48 -17.60
N GLU A 746 -14.70 -23.49 -18.01
CA GLU A 746 -15.25 -24.53 -18.89
C GLU A 746 -15.52 -23.92 -20.28
N VAL A 747 -14.74 -24.35 -21.28
CA VAL A 747 -14.97 -24.02 -22.69
C VAL A 747 -15.84 -25.09 -23.30
N VAL A 748 -17.03 -24.73 -23.80
CA VAL A 748 -18.01 -25.65 -24.38
C VAL A 748 -18.18 -25.38 -25.87
N ASN A 749 -17.99 -26.38 -26.74
CA ASN A 749 -18.38 -26.27 -28.16
C ASN A 749 -19.86 -26.67 -28.33
N HIS A 750 -20.70 -25.75 -28.80
CA HIS A 750 -22.15 -25.96 -28.91
C HIS A 750 -22.58 -26.81 -30.12
N ARG A 751 -21.70 -27.03 -31.09
CA ARG A 751 -21.97 -27.87 -32.29
C ARG A 751 -21.59 -29.32 -32.02
N THR A 752 -20.34 -29.54 -31.62
CA THR A 752 -19.75 -30.89 -31.50
C THR A 752 -19.83 -31.43 -30.07
N GLY A 753 -19.99 -30.57 -29.05
CA GLY A 753 -20.39 -30.95 -27.68
C GLY A 753 -19.26 -31.41 -26.76
N GLU A 754 -18.01 -31.38 -27.22
CA GLU A 754 -16.83 -31.52 -26.38
C GLU A 754 -16.69 -30.32 -25.44
N LYS A 755 -15.98 -30.55 -24.33
CA LYS A 755 -15.71 -29.54 -23.31
C LYS A 755 -14.23 -29.54 -22.93
N CYS A 756 -13.61 -28.38 -22.83
CA CYS A 756 -12.32 -28.23 -22.17
C CYS A 756 -12.54 -27.66 -20.76
N CYS A 757 -12.29 -28.46 -19.73
CA CYS A 757 -12.38 -28.05 -18.34
C CYS A 757 -10.97 -27.71 -17.83
N LEU A 758 -10.69 -26.43 -17.61
CA LEU A 758 -9.44 -25.89 -17.08
C LEU A 758 -9.62 -25.44 -15.62
N ASN A 759 -8.62 -25.68 -14.78
CA ASN A 759 -8.60 -25.30 -13.38
C ASN A 759 -7.34 -24.48 -13.11
N PHE A 760 -7.53 -23.17 -12.94
CA PHE A 760 -6.52 -22.22 -12.52
C PHE A 760 -6.34 -22.37 -11.00
N LYS A 761 -5.15 -22.78 -10.59
CA LYS A 761 -4.86 -23.13 -9.19
C LYS A 761 -4.60 -21.88 -8.34
N PRO A 762 -5.18 -21.79 -7.13
CA PRO A 762 -4.67 -20.87 -6.11
C PRO A 762 -3.33 -21.38 -5.56
N CYS A 763 -2.45 -20.45 -5.22
CA CYS A 763 -1.08 -20.59 -4.68
C CYS A 763 -0.94 -21.67 -3.59
N GLY A 764 -1.96 -21.76 -2.72
CA GLY A 764 -1.99 -22.69 -1.59
C GLY A 764 -0.98 -22.36 -0.50
N LEU A 765 -0.97 -23.17 0.57
CA LEU A 765 -0.17 -22.91 1.78
C LEU A 765 1.36 -22.95 1.60
N PHE A 766 1.86 -23.30 0.40
CA PHE A 766 3.29 -23.51 0.13
C PHE A 766 3.76 -22.97 -1.23
N GLY A 767 2.97 -22.16 -1.95
CA GLY A 767 3.35 -21.57 -3.24
C GLY A 767 3.45 -22.53 -4.44
N LYS A 768 3.48 -23.84 -4.21
CA LYS A 768 3.78 -24.87 -5.22
C LYS A 768 2.80 -24.93 -6.40
N GLU A 769 1.60 -24.39 -6.24
CA GLU A 769 0.57 -24.38 -7.27
C GLU A 769 0.40 -22.99 -7.93
N LEU A 770 1.21 -21.99 -7.54
CA LEU A 770 1.11 -20.62 -8.02
C LEU A 770 1.13 -20.54 -9.56
N HIS A 771 0.11 -19.86 -10.09
CA HIS A 771 -0.19 -19.67 -11.51
C HIS A 771 -0.45 -20.94 -12.34
N LYS A 772 -0.46 -22.14 -11.75
CA LYS A 772 -0.68 -23.37 -12.52
C LYS A 772 -2.06 -23.40 -13.14
N VAL A 773 -2.14 -23.92 -14.35
CA VAL A 773 -3.39 -24.30 -15.02
C VAL A 773 -3.29 -25.79 -15.31
N GLU A 774 -4.32 -26.55 -14.92
CA GLU A 774 -4.46 -27.97 -15.25
C GLU A 774 -5.86 -28.24 -15.80
N GLY A 775 -6.00 -29.11 -16.80
CA GLY A 775 -7.32 -29.43 -17.33
C GLY A 775 -7.35 -30.62 -18.29
N TYR A 776 -8.52 -30.86 -18.87
CA TYR A 776 -8.74 -31.92 -19.84
C TYR A 776 -9.73 -31.49 -20.92
N ILE A 777 -9.50 -31.94 -22.16
CA ILE A 777 -10.58 -32.01 -23.17
C ILE A 777 -11.35 -33.31 -22.93
N LEU A 778 -12.67 -33.18 -22.86
CA LEU A 778 -13.64 -34.25 -22.64
C LEU A 778 -14.55 -34.38 -23.86
N ASP A 779 -14.84 -35.60 -24.30
CA ASP A 779 -15.88 -35.85 -25.29
C ASP A 779 -17.31 -35.70 -24.72
N LYS A 780 -18.33 -35.81 -25.58
CA LYS A 780 -19.75 -35.87 -25.20
C LYS A 780 -20.07 -36.95 -24.13
N SER A 781 -19.26 -38.00 -24.04
CA SER A 781 -19.38 -39.10 -23.07
C SER A 781 -18.58 -38.86 -21.78
N LYS A 782 -17.98 -37.67 -21.62
CA LYS A 782 -17.07 -37.26 -20.54
C LYS A 782 -15.74 -38.06 -20.48
N LYS A 783 -15.35 -38.74 -21.56
CA LYS A 783 -14.05 -39.40 -21.67
C LYS A 783 -12.96 -38.35 -21.87
N LYS A 784 -11.88 -38.42 -21.07
CA LYS A 784 -10.66 -37.64 -21.29
C LYS A 784 -10.04 -37.99 -22.65
N LEU A 785 -9.86 -36.99 -23.51
CA LEU A 785 -9.19 -37.11 -24.81
C LEU A 785 -7.72 -36.68 -24.72
N CYS A 786 -7.44 -35.54 -24.08
CA CYS A 786 -6.09 -35.08 -23.77
C CYS A 786 -6.09 -34.27 -22.47
N ALA A 787 -4.93 -34.15 -21.83
CA ALA A 787 -4.70 -33.33 -20.65
C ALA A 787 -3.97 -32.04 -21.05
N LEU A 788 -4.42 -30.89 -20.54
CA LEU A 788 -3.70 -29.63 -20.67
C LEU A 788 -3.04 -29.28 -19.34
N TYR A 789 -1.84 -28.70 -19.40
CA TYR A 789 -1.15 -28.23 -18.20
C TYR A 789 -0.16 -27.11 -18.52
N GLY A 790 0.17 -26.31 -17.51
CA GLY A 790 1.16 -25.24 -17.63
C GLY A 790 0.96 -24.16 -16.58
N LYS A 791 1.30 -22.92 -16.93
CA LYS A 791 1.06 -21.72 -16.11
C LYS A 791 0.54 -20.58 -16.99
N TRP A 792 -0.46 -19.84 -16.51
CA TRP A 792 -1.02 -18.70 -17.24
C TRP A 792 -0.05 -17.51 -17.37
N THR A 793 1.05 -17.50 -16.62
CA THR A 793 2.14 -16.51 -16.72
C THR A 793 3.29 -16.93 -17.64
N GLU A 794 3.27 -18.15 -18.21
CA GLU A 794 4.42 -18.69 -18.98
C GLU A 794 3.99 -19.37 -20.28
N SER A 795 3.27 -20.49 -20.19
CA SER A 795 2.93 -21.35 -21.34
C SER A 795 1.90 -22.42 -20.99
N LEU A 796 1.24 -22.96 -22.01
CA LEU A 796 0.29 -24.05 -21.94
C LEU A 796 0.69 -25.17 -22.92
N TYR A 797 0.73 -26.40 -22.40
CA TYR A 797 1.02 -27.63 -23.13
C TYR A 797 -0.20 -28.56 -23.13
N VAL A 798 -0.20 -29.53 -24.06
CA VAL A 798 -1.15 -30.64 -24.10
C VAL A 798 -0.41 -31.97 -24.24
N VAL A 799 -0.90 -33.01 -23.57
CA VAL A 799 -0.29 -34.35 -23.52
C VAL A 799 -1.37 -35.44 -23.38
N ASP A 800 -0.97 -36.69 -23.60
CA ASP A 800 -1.84 -37.85 -23.36
C ASP A 800 -2.31 -37.94 -21.89
N PRO A 801 -3.59 -38.28 -21.60
CA PRO A 801 -4.10 -38.32 -20.23
C PRO A 801 -3.41 -39.36 -19.33
N ALA A 802 -2.94 -40.50 -19.87
CA ALA A 802 -2.26 -41.51 -19.07
C ALA A 802 -0.82 -41.09 -18.75
N ALA A 803 -0.13 -40.41 -19.66
CA ALA A 803 1.17 -39.79 -19.39
C ALA A 803 1.08 -38.71 -18.29
N PHE A 804 0.06 -37.84 -18.35
CA PHE A 804 -0.20 -36.84 -17.32
C PHE A 804 -0.48 -37.46 -15.94
N GLU A 805 -1.37 -38.45 -15.89
CA GLU A 805 -1.71 -39.16 -14.64
C GLU A 805 -0.57 -40.06 -14.12
N ALA A 806 0.43 -40.39 -14.94
CA ALA A 806 1.67 -41.03 -14.50
C ALA A 806 2.61 -40.03 -13.82
N HIS A 807 2.86 -38.86 -14.45
CA HIS A 807 3.68 -37.78 -13.87
C HIS A 807 3.14 -37.35 -12.49
N LYS A 808 1.82 -37.10 -12.44
CA LYS A 808 1.12 -36.69 -11.21
C LYS A 808 1.18 -37.71 -10.07
N LYS A 809 1.57 -38.96 -10.36
CA LYS A 809 1.84 -40.02 -9.35
C LYS A 809 3.30 -40.06 -8.93
N SER A 810 4.26 -39.86 -9.85
CA SER A 810 5.67 -39.71 -9.49
C SER A 810 5.91 -38.49 -8.61
N ASP A 811 5.25 -37.36 -8.88
CA ASP A 811 5.38 -36.13 -8.10
C ASP A 811 4.95 -36.34 -6.64
N LYS A 812 3.82 -37.02 -6.44
CA LYS A 812 3.30 -37.39 -5.12
C LYS A 812 4.24 -38.35 -4.39
N LYS A 813 4.69 -39.42 -5.06
CA LYS A 813 5.58 -40.42 -4.46
C LYS A 813 6.94 -39.82 -4.09
N GLY A 814 7.50 -38.98 -4.94
CA GLY A 814 8.74 -38.24 -4.66
C GLY A 814 8.59 -37.23 -3.52
N ALA A 815 7.41 -36.63 -3.33
CA ALA A 815 7.12 -35.78 -2.18
C ALA A 815 6.97 -36.56 -0.86
N GLU A 816 6.49 -37.81 -0.91
CA GLU A 816 6.41 -38.70 0.25
C GLU A 816 7.78 -39.30 0.62
N GLU A 817 8.56 -39.75 -0.36
CA GLU A 817 9.93 -40.25 -0.14
C GLU A 817 10.87 -39.15 0.37
N LYS A 818 10.76 -37.91 -0.13
CA LYS A 818 11.47 -36.74 0.42
C LYS A 818 11.04 -36.38 1.85
N LYS A 819 9.83 -36.77 2.30
CA LYS A 819 9.44 -36.64 3.72
C LYS A 819 10.06 -37.74 4.59
N ALA A 820 10.14 -38.98 4.10
CA ALA A 820 10.78 -40.08 4.84
C ALA A 820 12.30 -39.86 5.01
N GLY A 821 12.99 -39.35 3.98
CA GLY A 821 14.44 -39.18 3.99
C GLY A 821 15.00 -38.05 4.87
N LYS A 822 14.17 -37.15 5.44
CA LYS A 822 14.66 -35.98 6.20
C LYS A 822 14.84 -36.21 7.70
N ALA A 823 14.62 -37.43 8.21
CA ALA A 823 14.83 -37.79 9.62
C ALA A 823 16.31 -38.07 9.96
N GLY A 824 17.22 -37.12 9.68
CA GLY A 824 18.66 -37.41 9.81
C GLY A 824 19.68 -36.29 9.55
N SER A 825 19.32 -35.00 9.54
CA SER A 825 20.33 -33.92 9.59
C SER A 825 19.74 -32.60 10.11
N SER A 826 20.48 -31.90 10.96
CA SER A 826 20.06 -30.65 11.62
C SER A 826 20.71 -29.43 10.98
N GLY A 827 19.91 -28.49 10.47
CA GLY A 827 20.42 -27.25 9.88
C GLY A 827 19.41 -26.51 9.02
N ASP A 828 18.26 -26.13 9.57
CA ASP A 828 17.22 -25.45 8.80
C ASP A 828 17.50 -23.95 8.61
N GLN A 829 17.72 -23.57 7.35
CA GLN A 829 17.56 -22.19 6.88
C GLN A 829 16.10 -21.95 6.51
N GLU A 830 15.33 -21.28 7.36
CA GLU A 830 13.98 -20.79 7.01
C GLU A 830 14.01 -19.30 6.63
N GLY A 831 14.57 -19.02 5.46
CA GLY A 831 14.25 -17.81 4.71
C GLY A 831 12.87 -17.92 4.06
N VAL A 832 12.18 -16.79 3.88
CA VAL A 832 10.94 -16.77 3.09
C VAL A 832 11.26 -17.20 1.66
N PRO A 833 10.53 -18.15 1.05
CA PRO A 833 10.75 -18.48 -0.35
C PRO A 833 10.29 -17.32 -1.22
N SER A 834 11.23 -16.50 -1.68
CA SER A 834 11.07 -15.79 -2.93
C SER A 834 10.87 -16.85 -4.02
N PRO A 835 9.74 -16.87 -4.75
CA PRO A 835 9.51 -17.85 -5.79
C PRO A 835 10.41 -17.50 -6.99
N ALA A 836 11.62 -18.06 -7.00
CA ALA A 836 12.35 -18.24 -8.24
C ALA A 836 11.43 -18.97 -9.24
N PRO A 837 11.43 -18.58 -10.53
CA PRO A 837 10.52 -19.17 -11.50
C PRO A 837 10.92 -20.61 -11.81
N ASP A 838 10.38 -21.56 -11.04
CA ASP A 838 10.30 -22.98 -11.39
C ASP A 838 9.52 -23.09 -12.70
N THR A 839 10.21 -23.02 -13.84
CA THR A 839 9.61 -23.07 -15.17
C THR A 839 8.81 -24.36 -15.36
N VAL A 840 7.73 -24.30 -16.15
CA VAL A 840 6.87 -25.49 -16.39
C VAL A 840 7.70 -26.70 -16.81
N GLU A 841 7.75 -27.73 -15.96
CA GLU A 841 8.39 -29.02 -16.26
C GLU A 841 7.64 -29.70 -17.42
N VAL A 842 8.37 -29.98 -18.51
CA VAL A 842 7.76 -30.47 -19.75
C VAL A 842 7.72 -31.99 -19.75
N ILE A 843 6.51 -32.54 -19.53
CA ILE A 843 6.24 -33.97 -19.55
C ILE A 843 6.63 -34.53 -20.94
N PRO A 844 7.44 -35.60 -21.03
CA PRO A 844 7.83 -36.19 -22.31
C PRO A 844 6.62 -36.56 -23.19
N GLY A 845 6.67 -36.16 -24.47
CA GLY A 845 5.57 -36.33 -25.41
C GLY A 845 4.55 -35.18 -25.44
N SER A 846 4.75 -34.10 -24.68
CA SER A 846 3.87 -32.92 -24.71
C SER A 846 4.06 -32.07 -25.97
N GLN A 847 2.94 -31.55 -26.48
CA GLN A 847 2.85 -30.54 -27.53
C GLN A 847 2.67 -29.16 -26.89
N LEU A 848 3.45 -28.16 -27.30
CA LEU A 848 3.23 -26.76 -26.91
C LEU A 848 2.01 -26.20 -27.66
N LEU A 849 1.09 -25.54 -26.96
CA LEU A 849 -0.04 -24.83 -27.58
C LEU A 849 0.14 -23.32 -27.58
N TRP A 850 0.60 -22.76 -26.46
CA TRP A 850 0.80 -21.32 -26.30
C TRP A 850 1.98 -21.05 -25.36
N ARG A 851 2.68 -19.92 -25.60
CA ARG A 851 3.70 -19.35 -24.72
C ARG A 851 3.56 -17.83 -24.75
N ILE A 852 3.68 -17.19 -23.60
CA ILE A 852 3.58 -15.74 -23.48
C ILE A 852 4.69 -15.05 -24.29
N ALA A 853 4.39 -13.90 -24.89
CA ALA A 853 5.41 -13.04 -25.48
C ALA A 853 6.35 -12.50 -24.37
N PRO A 854 7.68 -12.48 -24.57
CA PRO A 854 8.58 -11.81 -23.65
C PRO A 854 8.21 -10.33 -23.52
N ARG A 855 8.17 -9.81 -22.29
CA ARG A 855 7.94 -8.38 -22.05
C ARG A 855 9.11 -7.55 -22.57
N PRO A 856 8.86 -6.35 -23.13
CA PRO A 856 9.93 -5.46 -23.57
C PRO A 856 10.75 -4.98 -22.37
N ALA A 857 12.03 -4.68 -22.56
CA ALA A 857 12.97 -4.41 -21.46
C ALA A 857 12.61 -3.18 -20.60
N ASN A 858 11.83 -2.25 -21.15
CA ASN A 858 11.27 -1.07 -20.47
C ASN A 858 9.92 -1.33 -19.76
N SER A 859 9.35 -2.54 -19.84
CA SER A 859 7.99 -2.85 -19.36
C SER A 859 7.75 -2.44 -17.91
N THR A 860 8.70 -2.72 -17.00
CA THR A 860 8.60 -2.36 -15.57
C THR A 860 8.63 -0.85 -15.31
N GLN A 861 9.20 -0.06 -16.23
CA GLN A 861 9.14 1.42 -16.21
C GLN A 861 7.83 1.94 -16.83
N MET A 862 7.05 1.07 -17.46
CA MET A 862 5.87 1.38 -18.27
C MET A 862 4.67 0.56 -17.77
N TYR A 863 4.39 0.65 -16.47
CA TYR A 863 3.25 -0.01 -15.79
C TYR A 863 3.16 -1.54 -15.96
N SER A 864 4.30 -2.21 -16.25
CA SER A 864 4.40 -3.63 -16.61
C SER A 864 3.59 -4.03 -17.84
N PHE A 865 3.40 -3.11 -18.79
CA PHE A 865 2.67 -3.35 -20.05
C PHE A 865 3.41 -4.34 -20.96
N THR A 866 2.66 -5.16 -21.69
CA THR A 866 3.18 -5.89 -22.86
C THR A 866 3.32 -4.93 -24.05
N SER A 867 4.04 -5.34 -25.09
CA SER A 867 4.15 -4.55 -26.32
C SER A 867 2.78 -4.26 -26.96
N PHE A 868 1.82 -5.19 -26.87
CA PHE A 868 0.44 -4.96 -27.32
C PHE A 868 -0.27 -3.91 -26.44
N ALA A 869 -0.20 -4.03 -25.11
CA ALA A 869 -0.82 -3.08 -24.19
C ALA A 869 -0.28 -1.65 -24.33
N MET A 870 1.01 -1.47 -24.65
CA MET A 870 1.58 -0.15 -24.96
C MET A 870 0.92 0.51 -26.18
N GLN A 871 0.45 -0.26 -27.17
CA GLN A 871 -0.06 0.26 -28.44
C GLN A 871 -1.54 0.67 -28.38
N LEU A 872 -2.29 0.19 -27.38
CA LEU A 872 -3.75 0.37 -27.31
C LEU A 872 -4.20 1.84 -27.30
N ASN A 873 -3.49 2.68 -26.56
CA ASN A 873 -3.82 4.10 -26.38
C ASN A 873 -2.97 5.03 -27.28
N GLU A 874 -2.25 4.47 -28.26
CA GLU A 874 -1.60 5.24 -29.31
C GLU A 874 -2.66 5.95 -30.17
N LEU A 875 -2.46 7.25 -30.41
CA LEU A 875 -3.34 8.10 -31.21
C LEU A 875 -2.51 8.68 -32.37
N HIS A 876 -2.80 8.22 -33.58
CA HIS A 876 -2.16 8.69 -34.81
C HIS A 876 -3.01 9.79 -35.47
N LYS A 877 -2.39 10.69 -36.25
CA LYS A 877 -3.07 11.86 -36.84
C LYS A 877 -4.12 11.52 -37.91
N ASP A 878 -4.00 10.35 -38.53
CA ASP A 878 -4.97 9.78 -39.47
C ASP A 878 -6.23 9.21 -38.77
N MET A 879 -6.21 9.06 -37.44
CA MET A 879 -7.39 8.75 -36.64
C MET A 879 -8.25 9.98 -36.35
N GLU A 880 -7.69 11.20 -36.45
CA GLU A 880 -8.42 12.45 -36.18
C GLU A 880 -9.59 12.63 -37.17
N GLY A 881 -10.81 12.72 -36.64
CA GLY A 881 -12.04 12.76 -37.44
C GLY A 881 -12.52 11.41 -37.99
N VAL A 882 -11.76 10.32 -37.79
CA VAL A 882 -12.16 8.94 -38.15
C VAL A 882 -12.71 8.19 -36.93
N ILE A 883 -12.12 8.37 -35.75
CA ILE A 883 -12.65 7.82 -34.49
C ILE A 883 -13.79 8.70 -33.94
N PRO A 884 -14.78 8.13 -33.24
CA PRO A 884 -15.82 8.92 -32.59
C PRO A 884 -15.25 9.74 -31.42
N GLN A 885 -15.92 10.85 -31.08
CA GLN A 885 -15.57 11.67 -29.90
C GLN A 885 -15.64 10.92 -28.57
N THR A 886 -16.26 9.73 -28.56
CA THR A 886 -16.36 8.82 -27.40
C THR A 886 -15.21 7.80 -27.31
N ASP A 887 -14.24 7.78 -28.24
CA ASP A 887 -13.10 6.85 -28.17
C ASP A 887 -12.12 7.25 -27.06
N CYS A 888 -11.77 6.32 -26.18
CA CYS A 888 -10.99 6.64 -24.98
C CYS A 888 -9.53 7.06 -25.23
N ARG A 889 -9.02 7.03 -26.47
CA ARG A 889 -7.78 7.74 -26.84
C ARG A 889 -7.89 9.27 -26.68
N LEU A 890 -9.10 9.81 -26.82
CA LEU A 890 -9.41 11.23 -26.67
C LEU A 890 -9.69 11.62 -25.21
N ARG A 891 -9.74 10.64 -24.30
CA ARG A 891 -10.10 10.88 -22.90
C ARG A 891 -8.95 11.57 -22.15
N PRO A 892 -9.15 12.79 -21.59
CA PRO A 892 -8.04 13.65 -21.18
C PRO A 892 -7.32 13.20 -19.91
N ASP A 893 -8.00 12.60 -18.93
CA ASP A 893 -7.36 12.10 -17.70
C ASP A 893 -6.40 10.93 -17.96
N ILE A 894 -6.77 10.01 -18.85
CA ILE A 894 -5.90 8.94 -19.34
C ILE A 894 -4.69 9.52 -20.08
N ARG A 895 -4.91 10.49 -20.97
CA ARG A 895 -3.83 11.10 -21.78
C ARG A 895 -2.83 11.88 -20.94
N ALA A 896 -3.30 12.68 -19.97
CA ALA A 896 -2.45 13.39 -19.02
C ALA A 896 -1.59 12.41 -18.21
N MET A 897 -2.19 11.33 -17.69
CA MET A 897 -1.46 10.30 -16.95
C MET A 897 -0.41 9.58 -17.81
N GLU A 898 -0.72 9.32 -19.08
CA GLU A 898 0.22 8.69 -20.03
C GLU A 898 1.43 9.59 -20.35
N ASN A 899 1.21 10.91 -20.35
CA ASN A 899 2.25 11.93 -20.51
C ASN A 899 3.00 12.25 -19.20
N GLY A 900 2.62 11.63 -18.08
CA GLY A 900 3.24 11.82 -16.77
C GLY A 900 2.70 13.01 -15.96
N ASP A 901 1.70 13.72 -16.45
CA ASP A 901 1.05 14.83 -15.73
C ASP A 901 -0.07 14.28 -14.83
N ILE A 902 0.30 13.96 -13.58
CA ILE A 902 -0.59 13.33 -12.60
C ILE A 902 -1.56 14.34 -11.96
N ASP A 903 -1.20 15.62 -11.93
CA ASP A 903 -2.03 16.68 -11.36
C ASP A 903 -3.17 17.02 -12.35
N LEU A 904 -2.84 17.28 -13.62
CA LEU A 904 -3.85 17.46 -14.68
C LEU A 904 -4.74 16.22 -14.84
N ALA A 905 -4.15 15.01 -14.77
CA ALA A 905 -4.94 13.78 -14.80
C ALA A 905 -5.92 13.67 -13.62
N SER A 906 -5.56 14.19 -12.44
CA SER A 906 -6.42 14.15 -11.26
C SER A 906 -7.54 15.20 -11.34
N GLU A 907 -7.25 16.39 -11.86
CA GLU A 907 -8.25 17.44 -12.13
C GLU A 907 -9.24 16.99 -13.21
N GLU A 908 -8.75 16.53 -14.36
CA GLU A 908 -9.60 16.07 -15.46
C GLU A 908 -10.45 14.87 -15.06
N LYS A 909 -9.90 13.90 -14.32
CA LYS A 909 -10.67 12.76 -13.82
C LYS A 909 -11.83 13.22 -12.94
N LYS A 910 -11.59 14.17 -12.03
CA LYS A 910 -12.63 14.77 -11.21
C LYS A 910 -13.69 15.45 -12.09
N ARG A 911 -13.29 16.28 -13.04
CA ARG A 911 -14.21 16.98 -13.98
C ARG A 911 -15.09 16.01 -14.76
N LEU A 912 -14.51 14.92 -15.28
CA LEU A 912 -15.22 13.87 -16.01
C LEU A 912 -16.22 13.12 -15.12
N GLU A 913 -15.80 12.69 -13.93
CA GLU A 913 -16.68 12.00 -12.97
C GLU A 913 -17.78 12.93 -12.42
N GLU A 914 -17.56 14.25 -12.37
CA GLU A 914 -18.57 15.27 -12.04
C GLU A 914 -19.54 15.51 -13.20
N LYS A 915 -19.06 15.67 -14.45
CA LYS A 915 -19.90 15.77 -15.67
C LYS A 915 -20.82 14.56 -15.78
N GLN A 916 -20.31 13.35 -15.57
CA GLN A 916 -21.11 12.12 -15.56
C GLN A 916 -22.17 12.11 -14.45
N ARG A 917 -21.80 12.49 -13.21
CA ARG A 917 -22.74 12.56 -12.07
C ARG A 917 -23.86 13.58 -12.31
N ALA A 918 -23.53 14.77 -12.80
CA ALA A 918 -24.51 15.80 -13.17
C ALA A 918 -25.43 15.31 -14.29
N ALA A 919 -24.88 14.72 -15.35
CA ALA A 919 -25.67 14.14 -16.44
C ALA A 919 -26.57 12.98 -15.97
N ARG A 920 -26.17 12.18 -14.97
CA ARG A 920 -27.04 11.17 -14.35
C ARG A 920 -28.17 11.82 -13.53
N LYS A 921 -27.85 12.79 -12.66
CA LYS A 921 -28.84 13.50 -11.83
C LYS A 921 -29.89 14.24 -12.66
N ASN A 922 -29.51 14.76 -13.83
CA ASN A 922 -30.44 15.37 -14.78
C ASN A 922 -31.37 14.33 -15.45
N ARG A 923 -30.83 13.16 -15.87
CA ARG A 923 -31.64 12.06 -16.44
C ARG A 923 -32.72 11.56 -15.47
N THR A 924 -32.39 11.38 -14.19
CA THR A 924 -33.35 10.92 -13.16
C THR A 924 -34.43 11.95 -12.83
N LYS A 925 -34.32 13.20 -13.31
CA LYS A 925 -35.40 14.20 -13.23
C LYS A 925 -36.33 14.19 -14.45
N SER A 926 -36.05 13.37 -15.47
CA SER A 926 -36.77 13.31 -16.75
C SER A 926 -37.10 11.87 -17.15
N ASP A 927 -37.69 11.09 -16.23
CA ASP A 927 -37.88 9.63 -16.38
C ASP A 927 -38.66 9.20 -17.64
N GLU A 928 -39.56 10.03 -18.16
CA GLU A 928 -40.33 9.77 -19.38
C GLU A 928 -39.53 9.92 -20.69
N GLU A 929 -38.55 10.83 -20.76
CA GLU A 929 -37.88 11.16 -22.03
C GLU A 929 -36.82 10.13 -22.47
N TRP A 930 -36.15 9.48 -21.52
CA TRP A 930 -34.98 8.64 -21.82
C TRP A 930 -35.30 7.41 -22.70
N LYS A 931 -36.52 6.86 -22.55
CA LYS A 931 -37.02 5.70 -23.30
C LYS A 931 -37.83 6.06 -24.55
N THR A 932 -38.24 7.32 -24.68
CA THR A 932 -39.21 7.76 -25.71
C THR A 932 -38.60 8.66 -26.78
N ARG A 933 -37.51 9.38 -26.49
CA ARG A 933 -36.75 10.13 -27.51
C ARG A 933 -36.21 9.20 -28.59
N SER A 934 -36.32 9.62 -29.84
CA SER A 934 -35.69 8.97 -31.00
C SER A 934 -34.53 9.84 -31.51
N PRO A 935 -33.31 9.29 -31.70
CA PRO A 935 -32.89 7.93 -31.35
C PRO A 935 -32.71 7.75 -29.82
N PRO A 936 -33.07 6.58 -29.26
CA PRO A 936 -33.03 6.33 -27.82
C PRO A 936 -31.61 6.50 -27.27
N LEU A 937 -31.46 7.25 -26.18
CA LEU A 937 -30.17 7.67 -25.62
C LEU A 937 -29.42 6.57 -24.84
N GLY A 938 -29.90 5.33 -24.88
CA GLY A 938 -29.18 4.16 -24.37
C GLY A 938 -27.90 3.87 -25.17
N PRO A 939 -27.21 2.76 -24.84
CA PRO A 939 -25.98 2.34 -25.53
C PRO A 939 -26.18 2.31 -27.05
N ARG A 940 -25.23 2.88 -27.78
CA ARG A 940 -25.38 3.18 -29.21
C ARG A 940 -25.09 1.99 -30.10
N TRP A 941 -24.17 1.12 -29.70
CA TRP A 941 -23.60 0.07 -30.54
C TRP A 941 -23.93 -1.34 -30.07
N PHE A 942 -24.49 -1.49 -28.87
CA PHE A 942 -24.87 -2.78 -28.29
C PHE A 942 -26.29 -2.75 -27.72
N GLN A 943 -27.02 -3.85 -27.91
CA GLN A 943 -28.38 -4.05 -27.39
C GLN A 943 -28.44 -5.29 -26.49
N GLN A 944 -29.31 -5.26 -25.47
CA GLN A 944 -29.54 -6.44 -24.64
C GLN A 944 -30.30 -7.51 -25.43
N GLY A 945 -29.79 -8.74 -25.41
CA GLY A 945 -30.42 -9.88 -26.07
C GLY A 945 -30.07 -11.21 -25.41
N PRO A 946 -30.80 -12.29 -25.73
CA PRO A 946 -30.40 -13.63 -25.35
C PRO A 946 -29.23 -14.09 -26.23
N ASN A 947 -28.10 -14.46 -25.61
CA ASN A 947 -26.97 -15.07 -26.30
C ASN A 947 -27.47 -16.29 -27.12
N PRO A 948 -27.10 -16.41 -28.41
CA PRO A 948 -27.71 -17.39 -29.31
C PRO A 948 -27.46 -18.85 -28.91
N HIS A 949 -26.38 -19.12 -28.16
CA HIS A 949 -25.95 -20.46 -27.78
C HIS A 949 -26.37 -20.83 -26.35
N THR A 950 -26.20 -19.93 -25.38
CA THR A 950 -26.48 -20.22 -23.96
C THR A 950 -27.88 -19.80 -23.50
N ARG A 951 -28.56 -18.92 -24.26
CA ARG A 951 -29.83 -18.26 -23.89
C ARG A 951 -29.78 -17.36 -22.64
N SER A 952 -28.60 -17.11 -22.07
CA SER A 952 -28.43 -16.09 -21.02
C SER A 952 -28.62 -14.69 -21.60
N GLN A 953 -28.97 -13.71 -20.78
CA GLN A 953 -28.85 -12.31 -21.18
C GLN A 953 -27.38 -11.96 -21.46
N ASP A 954 -27.16 -11.14 -22.48
CA ASP A 954 -25.86 -10.68 -22.97
C ASP A 954 -26.06 -9.33 -23.71
N TRP A 955 -24.98 -8.66 -24.06
CA TRP A 955 -25.00 -7.46 -24.89
C TRP A 955 -24.47 -7.78 -26.29
N LEU A 956 -25.35 -7.73 -27.28
CA LEU A 956 -25.08 -8.10 -28.66
C LEU A 956 -24.82 -6.84 -29.49
N PHE A 957 -23.80 -6.89 -30.36
CA PHE A 957 -23.46 -5.79 -31.26
C PHE A 957 -24.57 -5.52 -32.28
N SER A 958 -24.88 -4.24 -32.50
CA SER A 958 -26.00 -3.78 -33.33
C SER A 958 -25.60 -3.44 -34.78
N GLY A 959 -24.31 -3.48 -35.11
CA GLY A 959 -23.79 -2.98 -36.39
C GLY A 959 -23.60 -1.47 -36.41
N GLY A 960 -23.46 -0.88 -37.61
CA GLY A 960 -23.42 0.57 -37.84
C GLY A 960 -22.13 1.30 -37.44
N TYR A 961 -21.39 0.81 -36.43
CA TYR A 961 -20.22 1.50 -35.88
C TYR A 961 -19.13 1.78 -36.93
N TRP A 962 -18.83 0.78 -37.78
CA TRP A 962 -17.79 0.87 -38.79
C TRP A 962 -18.18 1.71 -40.02
N ASP A 963 -19.45 2.13 -40.12
CA ASP A 963 -19.96 2.96 -41.23
C ASP A 963 -19.62 4.46 -41.02
N ARG A 964 -18.86 4.78 -39.96
CA ARG A 964 -18.33 6.11 -39.57
C ARG A 964 -19.35 7.25 -39.49
N SER A 965 -20.64 6.93 -39.52
CA SER A 965 -21.76 7.88 -39.63
C SER A 965 -22.20 8.40 -38.26
N TYR A 966 -21.29 9.09 -37.56
CA TYR A 966 -21.42 9.50 -36.17
C TYR A 966 -22.31 10.72 -35.93
N SER A 967 -23.63 10.55 -36.12
CA SER A 967 -24.62 11.55 -35.71
C SER A 967 -25.04 11.38 -34.24
N GLN A 968 -25.14 12.49 -33.50
CA GLN A 968 -25.73 12.54 -32.15
C GLN A 968 -25.09 11.58 -31.11
N LEU A 969 -23.76 11.46 -31.10
CA LEU A 969 -23.05 10.75 -30.04
C LEU A 969 -23.14 11.49 -28.70
N PRO A 970 -23.02 10.80 -27.55
CA PRO A 970 -23.04 11.45 -26.24
C PRO A 970 -21.73 12.21 -26.01
N ASP A 971 -21.85 13.49 -25.64
CA ASP A 971 -20.73 14.30 -25.17
C ASP A 971 -20.37 13.91 -23.72
N ILE A 972 -19.24 13.21 -23.55
CA ILE A 972 -18.81 12.61 -22.28
C ILE A 972 -17.50 13.18 -21.70
N TYR A 973 -16.73 13.96 -22.48
CA TYR A 973 -15.39 14.43 -22.09
C TYR A 973 -15.29 15.88 -21.63
#